data_AF-A0A945W2R2-F1
#
_entry.id   AF-A0A945W2R2-F1
#
_cell.length_a   1.000
_cell.length_b   1.000
_cell.length_c   1.000
_cell.angle_alpha   90.00
_cell.angle_beta   90.00
_cell.angle_gamma   90.00
#
_symmetry.space_group_name_H-M   'P 1'
#
loop_
_entity.id
_entity.type
_entity.pdbx_description
1 polymer ?
#
loop_
_entity_poly.entity_id
_entity_poly.type
_entity_poly.pdbx_seq_one_letter_code
_entity_poly.pdbx_strand_id
1 'polypeptide(L)'
;MEKIKLTINDKTYETEQGKTVLEVARANDIWIPTLCHDNRLEPYGGCRICLVEIKGARQLMPSCISKVNEGMVVKTETEDIRKTRKGVLEYILSDHPLDCMTCEATGCCELQDVAYATGIKGDRFRSKEKRGGVIPDKNDLIYRETPKCIRCGRCVRICDEVTQEHAIEFGGRGFQMWVATPFGETLLDGPCVLCGQCVSTCPVGAIREKQPTGKGRSYQTQKVRSTCGYCSIGCQIDIHANHREINKITSEVGSTPNNGNLCMKGRFAYDFVNHPDRLDSPMVRRNGNLEKASWEDAYNVISENLKSIKKKHGADSISLISSGRCTNEENYLMQKFARTVIGTNNIDQSETECHAPTLHALRDTLGLGTTTNSIEEISKSDVIFVIGANVTESHPIIGLEIKKALRNGKTLIVADTRKIWLAKKAQTFLNLQPGTDTSLINAIIDVIIKDKLHDEKFIEKRTENYKTVKSSIAKNNIKKTAKLTGISQDAIEEAARTYANAENAIILYGNGITQHRSGNDNVKSLVNLALLTGNIGKECSGIYPLMGQNNGQGAFNMGALPDFCTDFQPVSDITVRKKFEKIYKTKLPKNKGLKIREMFDGAYKGKVKAMYVMGADPLMSEPDTTRVKKALGKLDFLIVQDIFMSNTAQYADVILPAACFAEKDGTFTNIERRVQRIRKTVEAPGKAKADWNIISELSTCMGYPMNYSSPEAVWEEIRKVSPNFAGINYQRLNNGGIQWPCPKTNHPGTKFLYEKKFPNGMAKFSSTDSKLSLEKADKSYPFILSTGRTLYHFNSGSMTHRAKGSIQKQPYSFVEISQKDADDVGIENGEMVKVTTKRGHISLSANISDRVMPKQVWIPFHFISAPVNLLTKDPCSTSRSNGNSNLMPEYKVCAAKVEKIQ
;
A
#
# COMPACT_ATOMS: atom_id res chain seq x y z
N MET A 1 -5.39 15.14 -29.59
CA MET A 1 -4.73 14.31 -30.62
C MET A 1 -5.62 14.27 -31.83
N GLU A 2 -5.05 14.35 -33.03
CA GLU A 2 -5.81 14.25 -34.28
C GLU A 2 -6.40 12.84 -34.42
N LYS A 3 -7.67 12.77 -34.86
CA LYS A 3 -8.34 11.50 -35.13
C LYS A 3 -8.10 11.11 -36.58
N ILE A 4 -7.70 9.88 -36.79
CA ILE A 4 -7.42 9.31 -38.11
C ILE A 4 -8.27 8.07 -38.36
N LYS A 5 -8.51 7.77 -39.64
CA LYS A 5 -9.27 6.60 -40.09
C LYS A 5 -8.36 5.59 -40.77
N LEU A 6 -8.62 4.32 -40.49
CA LEU A 6 -8.00 3.18 -41.16
C LEU A 6 -9.02 2.09 -41.41
N THR A 7 -8.77 1.24 -42.39
CA THR A 7 -9.60 0.09 -42.71
C THR A 7 -8.89 -1.19 -42.29
N ILE A 8 -9.51 -2.00 -41.42
CA ILE A 8 -9.02 -3.33 -41.03
C ILE A 8 -10.09 -4.35 -41.44
N ASN A 9 -9.72 -5.35 -42.25
CA ASN A 9 -10.63 -6.37 -42.76
C ASN A 9 -11.92 -5.76 -43.35
N ASP A 10 -11.76 -4.79 -44.26
CA ASP A 10 -12.85 -4.11 -44.99
C ASP A 10 -13.80 -3.27 -44.11
N LYS A 11 -13.50 -3.07 -42.82
CA LYS A 11 -14.22 -2.17 -41.91
C LYS A 11 -13.37 -0.97 -41.53
N THR A 12 -13.96 0.22 -41.56
CA THR A 12 -13.28 1.47 -41.18
C THR A 12 -13.43 1.74 -39.70
N TYR A 13 -12.30 2.05 -39.05
CA TYR A 13 -12.19 2.38 -37.65
C TYR A 13 -11.60 3.78 -37.49
N GLU A 14 -12.04 4.50 -36.46
CA GLU A 14 -11.49 5.79 -36.07
C GLU A 14 -10.57 5.60 -34.85
N THR A 15 -9.41 6.23 -34.87
CA THR A 15 -8.44 6.12 -33.78
C THR A 15 -7.60 7.38 -33.62
N GLU A 16 -6.81 7.44 -32.56
CA GLU A 16 -5.87 8.55 -32.34
C GLU A 16 -4.56 8.27 -33.07
N GLN A 17 -3.98 9.32 -33.65
CA GLN A 17 -2.66 9.26 -34.26
C GLN A 17 -1.61 8.75 -33.27
N GLY A 18 -0.69 7.89 -33.75
CA GLY A 18 0.40 7.33 -32.94
C GLY A 18 0.09 5.98 -32.30
N LYS A 19 -1.14 5.46 -32.39
CA LYS A 19 -1.45 4.07 -32.03
C LYS A 19 -0.88 3.09 -33.07
N THR A 20 -0.66 1.86 -32.63
CA THR A 20 -0.22 0.75 -33.47
C THR A 20 -1.42 -0.01 -34.04
N VAL A 21 -1.23 -0.72 -35.15
CA VAL A 21 -2.28 -1.57 -35.73
C VAL A 21 -2.80 -2.58 -34.71
N LEU A 22 -1.93 -3.15 -33.87
CA LEU A 22 -2.32 -4.08 -32.82
C LEU A 22 -3.22 -3.45 -31.75
N GLU A 23 -2.91 -2.22 -31.32
CA GLU A 23 -3.73 -1.50 -30.34
C GLU A 23 -5.12 -1.21 -30.88
N VAL A 24 -5.23 -0.76 -32.14
CA VAL A 24 -6.51 -0.53 -32.80
C VAL A 24 -7.30 -1.82 -32.97
N ALA A 25 -6.64 -2.89 -33.42
CA ALA A 25 -7.28 -4.20 -33.59
C ALA A 25 -7.89 -4.69 -32.28
N ARG A 26 -7.13 -4.63 -31.18
CA ARG A 26 -7.61 -5.04 -29.84
C ARG A 26 -8.74 -4.17 -29.31
N ALA A 27 -8.70 -2.86 -29.55
CA ALA A 27 -9.78 -1.95 -29.14
C ALA A 27 -11.10 -2.21 -29.88
N ASN A 28 -11.08 -2.98 -30.97
CA ASN A 28 -12.23 -3.31 -31.80
C ASN A 28 -12.48 -4.83 -31.89
N ASP A 29 -11.98 -5.61 -30.92
CA ASP A 29 -12.15 -7.06 -30.81
C ASP A 29 -11.67 -7.87 -32.04
N ILE A 30 -10.69 -7.33 -32.77
CA ILE A 30 -10.04 -8.01 -33.89
C ILE A 30 -8.85 -8.80 -33.34
N TRP A 31 -8.93 -10.13 -33.42
CA TRP A 31 -7.90 -11.00 -32.92
C TRP A 31 -6.67 -11.00 -33.84
N ILE A 32 -5.51 -10.61 -33.29
CA ILE A 32 -4.20 -10.76 -33.92
C ILE A 32 -3.29 -11.46 -32.88
N PRO A 33 -2.73 -12.65 -33.20
CA PRO A 33 -1.95 -13.41 -32.24
C PRO A 33 -0.61 -12.73 -31.92
N THR A 34 -0.18 -12.81 -30.67
CA THR A 34 1.10 -12.28 -30.18
C THR A 34 1.72 -13.24 -29.17
N LEU A 35 3.05 -13.34 -29.13
CA LEU A 35 3.77 -14.10 -28.07
C LEU A 35 4.79 -13.25 -27.30
N CYS A 36 5.38 -12.22 -27.93
CA CYS A 36 6.37 -11.34 -27.30
C CYS A 36 5.79 -9.99 -26.82
N HIS A 37 4.47 -9.82 -26.86
CA HIS A 37 3.80 -8.56 -26.53
C HIS A 37 3.12 -8.65 -25.15
N ASP A 38 3.24 -7.58 -24.37
CA ASP A 38 2.50 -7.34 -23.12
C ASP A 38 2.16 -5.85 -23.09
N ASN A 39 0.96 -5.46 -22.68
CA ASN A 39 0.53 -4.05 -22.72
C ASN A 39 1.30 -3.14 -21.73
N ARG A 40 2.10 -3.73 -20.84
CA ARG A 40 2.98 -2.99 -19.92
C ARG A 40 4.36 -2.72 -20.51
N LEU A 41 4.69 -3.30 -21.66
CA LEU A 41 6.00 -3.23 -22.30
C LEU A 41 5.95 -2.40 -23.58
N GLU A 42 7.09 -1.85 -23.97
CA GLU A 42 7.19 -1.19 -25.27
C GLU A 42 7.01 -2.19 -26.43
N PRO A 43 6.61 -1.73 -27.62
CA PRO A 43 6.60 -2.57 -28.82
C PRO A 43 7.99 -3.15 -29.16
N TYR A 44 8.06 -4.45 -29.50
CA TYR A 44 9.33 -5.15 -29.76
C TYR A 44 9.42 -5.86 -31.11
N GLY A 45 8.31 -6.44 -31.62
CA GLY A 45 8.30 -7.10 -32.93
C GLY A 45 9.10 -8.41 -33.04
N GLY A 46 9.62 -8.96 -31.93
CA GLY A 46 10.52 -10.12 -31.97
C GLY A 46 9.89 -11.45 -32.39
N CYS A 47 8.65 -11.75 -31.99
CA CYS A 47 8.05 -13.08 -32.24
C CYS A 47 7.59 -13.32 -33.68
N ARG A 48 7.37 -12.27 -34.48
CA ARG A 48 6.84 -12.35 -35.86
C ARG A 48 5.53 -13.13 -36.02
N ILE A 49 4.74 -13.29 -34.96
CA ILE A 49 3.40 -13.91 -35.02
C ILE A 49 2.31 -12.89 -35.38
N CYS A 50 2.44 -11.64 -34.94
CA CYS A 50 1.48 -10.57 -35.18
C CYS A 50 1.56 -9.93 -36.58
N LEU A 51 2.02 -10.68 -37.58
CA LEU A 51 2.15 -10.18 -38.94
C LEU A 51 0.78 -9.88 -39.55
N VAL A 52 0.70 -8.76 -40.26
CA VAL A 52 -0.45 -8.29 -41.02
C VAL A 52 0.00 -7.81 -42.39
N GLU A 53 -0.91 -7.81 -43.35
CA GLU A 53 -0.68 -7.26 -44.68
C GLU A 53 -1.20 -5.83 -44.70
N ILE A 54 -0.34 -4.88 -45.08
CA ILE A 54 -0.69 -3.46 -45.20
C ILE A 54 -0.58 -3.09 -46.68
N LYS A 55 -1.66 -2.54 -47.25
CA LYS A 55 -1.68 -2.14 -48.66
C LYS A 55 -0.54 -1.17 -48.96
N GLY A 56 0.30 -1.50 -49.94
CA GLY A 56 1.49 -0.71 -50.33
C GLY A 56 2.79 -1.08 -49.60
N ALA A 57 2.74 -1.91 -48.55
CA ALA A 57 3.95 -2.48 -47.95
C ALA A 57 4.50 -3.62 -48.81
N ARG A 58 5.83 -3.71 -48.95
CA ARG A 58 6.50 -4.77 -49.74
C ARG A 58 6.48 -6.15 -49.08
N GLN A 59 6.28 -6.20 -47.76
CA GLN A 59 6.35 -7.41 -46.96
C GLN A 59 5.30 -7.38 -45.86
N LEU A 60 5.02 -8.52 -45.25
CA LEU A 60 4.16 -8.59 -44.07
C LEU A 60 4.77 -7.80 -42.92
N MET A 61 3.96 -6.96 -42.29
CA MET A 61 4.40 -6.04 -41.25
C MET A 61 3.92 -6.51 -39.87
N PRO A 62 4.77 -6.45 -38.84
CA PRO A 62 4.35 -6.74 -37.46
C PRO A 62 3.42 -5.65 -36.91
N SER A 63 2.16 -5.99 -36.64
CA SER A 63 1.14 -5.03 -36.19
C SER A 63 1.47 -4.32 -34.88
N CYS A 64 2.29 -4.93 -34.02
CA CYS A 64 2.68 -4.36 -32.73
C CYS A 64 3.60 -3.13 -32.85
N ILE A 65 4.37 -2.98 -33.93
CA ILE A 65 5.26 -1.82 -34.13
C ILE A 65 4.79 -0.93 -35.29
N SER A 66 3.88 -1.42 -36.14
CA SER A 66 3.31 -0.64 -37.24
C SER A 66 2.36 0.43 -36.71
N LYS A 67 2.78 1.69 -36.79
CA LYS A 67 1.94 2.86 -36.47
C LYS A 67 0.86 3.08 -37.53
N VAL A 68 -0.32 3.46 -37.10
CA VAL A 68 -1.46 3.73 -37.99
C VAL A 68 -1.33 5.10 -38.65
N ASN A 69 -1.72 5.17 -39.93
CA ASN A 69 -1.76 6.39 -40.73
C ASN A 69 -3.16 6.55 -41.35
N GLU A 70 -3.54 7.79 -41.68
CA GLU A 70 -4.79 8.09 -42.39
C GLU A 70 -4.90 7.27 -43.68
N GLY A 71 -6.06 6.65 -43.90
CA GLY A 71 -6.34 5.84 -45.09
C GLY A 71 -5.58 4.50 -45.15
N MET A 72 -4.89 4.09 -44.07
CA MET A 72 -4.20 2.80 -44.02
C MET A 72 -5.19 1.65 -44.19
N VAL A 73 -4.90 0.69 -45.08
CA VAL A 73 -5.71 -0.52 -45.30
C VAL A 73 -4.93 -1.75 -44.87
N VAL A 74 -5.49 -2.51 -43.92
CA VAL A 74 -4.85 -3.66 -43.27
C VAL A 74 -5.71 -4.90 -43.44
N LYS A 75 -5.10 -6.02 -43.83
CA LYS A 75 -5.68 -7.36 -43.75
C LYS A 75 -4.96 -8.17 -42.69
N THR A 76 -5.73 -8.83 -41.82
CA THR A 76 -5.19 -9.58 -40.68
C THR A 76 -5.08 -11.08 -40.93
N GLU A 77 -5.78 -11.57 -41.95
CA GLU A 77 -5.91 -12.99 -42.30
C GLU A 77 -5.88 -13.15 -43.83
N THR A 78 -4.70 -13.44 -44.38
CA THR A 78 -4.48 -13.83 -45.79
C THR A 78 -3.75 -15.17 -45.84
N GLU A 79 -3.75 -15.85 -46.98
CA GLU A 79 -3.03 -17.14 -47.10
C GLU A 79 -1.55 -17.01 -46.76
N ASP A 80 -0.90 -15.94 -47.22
CA ASP A 80 0.50 -15.66 -46.93
C ASP A 80 0.76 -15.43 -45.44
N ILE A 81 -0.14 -14.72 -44.74
CA ILE A 81 -0.07 -14.54 -43.28
C ILE A 81 -0.17 -15.89 -42.57
N ARG A 82 -1.15 -16.72 -42.94
CA ARG A 82 -1.37 -18.04 -42.32
C ARG A 82 -0.17 -18.96 -42.52
N LYS A 83 0.34 -19.04 -43.76
CA LYS A 83 1.53 -19.83 -44.11
C LYS A 83 2.76 -19.36 -43.33
N THR A 84 2.98 -18.06 -43.24
CA THR A 84 4.12 -17.47 -42.51
C THR A 84 4.03 -17.74 -41.02
N ARG A 85 2.87 -17.49 -40.38
CA ARG A 85 2.66 -17.77 -38.95
C ARG A 85 2.88 -19.25 -38.64
N LYS A 86 2.37 -20.16 -39.48
CA LYS A 86 2.59 -21.60 -39.32
C LYS A 86 4.08 -21.95 -39.40
N GLY A 87 4.82 -21.40 -40.37
CA GLY A 87 6.27 -21.59 -40.46
C GLY A 87 7.03 -21.12 -39.23
N VAL A 88 6.70 -19.93 -38.70
CA VAL A 88 7.31 -19.41 -37.46
C VAL A 88 7.02 -20.33 -36.27
N LEU A 89 5.77 -20.79 -36.13
CA LEU A 89 5.39 -21.67 -35.03
C LEU A 89 6.09 -23.03 -35.11
N GLU A 90 6.38 -23.56 -36.30
CA GLU A 90 7.16 -24.80 -36.43
C GLU A 90 8.58 -24.66 -35.89
N TYR A 91 9.22 -23.52 -36.13
CA TYR A 91 10.54 -23.24 -35.54
C TYR A 91 10.49 -23.03 -34.03
N ILE A 92 9.37 -22.53 -33.49
CA ILE A 92 9.20 -22.41 -32.04
C ILE A 92 8.98 -23.80 -31.42
N LEU A 93 8.12 -24.62 -32.03
CA LEU A 93 7.76 -25.94 -31.52
C LEU A 93 8.85 -26.99 -31.72
N SER A 94 9.78 -26.79 -32.67
CA SER A 94 10.88 -27.72 -32.90
C SER A 94 11.82 -27.88 -31.68
N ASP A 95 11.91 -26.83 -30.84
CA ASP A 95 12.73 -26.76 -29.61
C ASP A 95 11.86 -26.70 -28.33
N HIS A 96 10.54 -26.92 -28.43
CA HIS A 96 9.61 -26.87 -27.29
C HIS A 96 9.17 -28.29 -26.86
N PRO A 97 9.12 -28.60 -25.54
CA PRO A 97 8.66 -29.91 -25.09
C PRO A 97 7.16 -30.10 -25.37
N LEU A 98 6.76 -31.33 -25.69
CA LEU A 98 5.35 -31.72 -25.84
C LEU A 98 4.78 -32.27 -24.52
N ASP A 99 4.89 -31.50 -23.45
CA ASP A 99 4.44 -31.87 -22.11
C ASP A 99 3.15 -31.14 -21.70
N CYS A 100 2.38 -30.61 -22.66
CA CYS A 100 1.13 -29.88 -22.40
C CYS A 100 0.15 -30.69 -21.53
N MET A 101 0.14 -32.02 -21.64
CA MET A 101 -0.74 -32.86 -20.81
C MET A 101 -0.36 -32.88 -19.33
N THR A 102 0.86 -32.47 -18.97
CA THR A 102 1.39 -32.42 -17.60
C THR A 102 1.86 -31.02 -17.18
N CYS A 103 1.85 -30.03 -18.09
CA CYS A 103 2.29 -28.67 -17.83
C CYS A 103 1.27 -27.88 -16.99
N GLU A 104 1.77 -27.08 -16.04
CA GLU A 104 0.93 -26.21 -15.18
C GLU A 104 0.37 -24.99 -15.94
N ALA A 105 1.01 -24.58 -17.04
CA ALA A 105 0.54 -23.46 -17.85
C ALA A 105 -0.56 -23.84 -18.85
N THR A 106 -0.93 -25.13 -18.93
CA THR A 106 -1.98 -25.59 -19.84
C THR A 106 -3.32 -24.95 -19.53
N GLY A 107 -3.98 -24.41 -20.56
CA GLY A 107 -5.20 -23.61 -20.43
C GLY A 107 -4.97 -22.15 -20.07
N CYS A 108 -3.71 -21.71 -19.93
CA CYS A 108 -3.33 -20.29 -19.90
C CYS A 108 -2.00 -20.02 -20.62
N CYS A 109 -1.65 -20.86 -21.60
CA CYS A 109 -0.42 -20.78 -22.37
C CYS A 109 -0.73 -20.14 -23.73
N GLU A 110 -0.22 -18.93 -23.97
CA GLU A 110 -0.48 -18.20 -25.21
C GLU A 110 0.10 -18.94 -26.44
N LEU A 111 1.21 -19.69 -26.28
CA LEU A 111 1.73 -20.55 -27.37
C LEU A 111 0.77 -21.68 -27.70
N GLN A 112 0.15 -22.28 -26.69
CA GLN A 112 -0.84 -23.34 -26.88
C GLN A 112 -2.06 -22.79 -27.64
N ASP A 113 -2.56 -21.62 -27.25
CA ASP A 113 -3.72 -20.99 -27.90
C ASP A 113 -3.44 -20.67 -29.38
N VAL A 114 -2.27 -20.11 -29.66
CA VAL A 114 -1.85 -19.79 -31.04
C VAL A 114 -1.60 -21.06 -31.87
N ALA A 115 -0.98 -22.10 -31.28
CA ALA A 115 -0.78 -23.37 -31.96
C ALA A 115 -2.13 -24.04 -32.31
N TYR A 116 -3.08 -24.04 -31.37
CA TYR A 116 -4.41 -24.57 -31.60
C TYR A 116 -5.14 -23.82 -32.72
N ALA A 117 -5.15 -22.48 -32.67
CA ALA A 117 -5.83 -21.65 -33.65
C ALA A 117 -5.25 -21.77 -35.08
N THR A 118 -3.97 -22.13 -35.22
CA THR A 118 -3.32 -22.32 -36.53
C THR A 118 -3.36 -23.76 -37.04
N GLY A 119 -3.80 -24.73 -36.22
CA GLY A 119 -3.84 -26.15 -36.60
C GLY A 119 -2.46 -26.77 -36.84
N ILE A 120 -1.42 -26.25 -36.19
CA ILE A 120 -0.05 -26.75 -36.34
C ILE A 120 0.18 -28.02 -35.53
N LYS A 121 0.94 -28.98 -36.10
CA LYS A 121 1.35 -30.22 -35.41
C LYS A 121 2.78 -30.19 -34.88
N GLY A 122 3.70 -29.51 -35.57
CA GLY A 122 5.09 -29.30 -35.11
C GLY A 122 6.08 -30.41 -35.47
N ASP A 123 5.74 -31.33 -36.37
CA ASP A 123 6.54 -32.55 -36.61
C ASP A 123 7.73 -32.36 -37.58
N ARG A 124 7.68 -31.36 -38.47
CA ARG A 124 8.60 -31.24 -39.62
C ARG A 124 10.07 -31.05 -39.25
N PHE A 125 10.35 -30.23 -38.22
CA PHE A 125 11.71 -29.80 -37.86
C PHE A 125 12.12 -30.21 -36.45
N ARG A 126 11.45 -31.21 -35.88
CA ARG A 126 11.55 -31.49 -34.45
C ARG A 126 12.97 -31.93 -34.06
N SER A 127 13.55 -31.22 -33.09
CA SER A 127 14.88 -31.55 -32.57
C SER A 127 14.85 -32.82 -31.72
N LYS A 128 15.91 -33.63 -31.81
CA LYS A 128 16.17 -34.74 -30.88
C LYS A 128 16.86 -34.28 -29.60
N GLU A 129 17.55 -33.14 -29.65
CA GLU A 129 18.26 -32.56 -28.51
C GLU A 129 17.31 -31.71 -27.67
N LYS A 130 17.36 -31.91 -26.35
CA LYS A 130 16.61 -31.09 -25.39
C LYS A 130 17.52 -29.99 -24.86
N ARG A 131 17.03 -28.75 -24.89
CA ARG A 131 17.76 -27.58 -24.36
C ARG A 131 17.61 -27.46 -22.84
N GLY A 132 18.67 -27.79 -22.11
CA GLY A 132 18.79 -27.50 -20.67
C GLY A 132 17.74 -28.20 -19.80
N GLY A 133 17.38 -27.58 -18.68
CA GLY A 133 16.41 -28.12 -17.73
C GLY A 133 15.82 -27.05 -16.82
N VAL A 134 15.33 -27.46 -15.65
CA VAL A 134 14.98 -26.54 -14.58
C VAL A 134 16.27 -25.97 -13.99
N ILE A 135 16.37 -24.65 -13.92
CA ILE A 135 17.51 -23.95 -13.30
C ILE A 135 17.33 -24.06 -11.79
N PRO A 136 18.27 -24.70 -11.06
CA PRO A 136 18.23 -24.74 -9.60
C PRO A 136 18.28 -23.33 -9.02
N ASP A 137 17.47 -23.09 -8.00
CA ASP A 137 17.41 -21.81 -7.33
C ASP A 137 16.98 -22.03 -5.87
N LYS A 138 17.57 -21.26 -4.95
CA LYS A 138 17.26 -21.37 -3.52
C LYS A 138 15.85 -20.92 -3.19
N ASN A 139 15.23 -20.07 -4.03
CA ASN A 139 13.90 -19.53 -3.75
C ASN A 139 12.80 -20.59 -3.88
N ASP A 140 11.74 -20.46 -3.09
CA ASP A 140 10.60 -21.37 -3.06
C ASP A 140 9.36 -20.88 -3.84
N LEU A 141 9.49 -19.80 -4.61
CA LEU A 141 8.36 -19.12 -5.23
C LEU A 141 8.30 -19.26 -6.75
N ILE A 142 9.45 -19.28 -7.43
CA ILE A 142 9.55 -19.16 -8.89
C ILE A 142 10.39 -20.29 -9.48
N TYR A 143 9.81 -21.03 -10.43
CA TYR A 143 10.53 -21.91 -11.33
C TYR A 143 11.09 -21.14 -12.53
N ARG A 144 12.28 -21.53 -12.99
CA ARG A 144 12.82 -21.17 -14.31
C ARG A 144 13.18 -22.45 -15.06
N GLU A 145 12.48 -22.73 -16.14
CA GLU A 145 12.57 -23.98 -16.92
C GLU A 145 12.95 -23.64 -18.36
N THR A 146 14.24 -23.79 -18.68
CA THR A 146 14.82 -23.38 -19.96
C THR A 146 14.19 -24.08 -21.17
N PRO A 147 13.89 -25.40 -21.16
CA PRO A 147 13.31 -26.08 -22.33
C PRO A 147 12.03 -25.40 -22.86
N LYS A 148 11.20 -24.83 -21.97
CA LYS A 148 9.93 -24.18 -22.34
C LYS A 148 10.10 -22.77 -22.90
N CYS A 149 11.29 -22.16 -22.76
CA CYS A 149 11.49 -20.74 -23.06
C CYS A 149 11.49 -20.45 -24.57
N ILE A 150 10.55 -19.64 -25.05
CA ILE A 150 10.52 -19.21 -26.46
C ILE A 150 11.38 -17.97 -26.76
N ARG A 151 12.24 -17.55 -25.83
CA ARG A 151 13.14 -16.38 -25.96
C ARG A 151 12.43 -15.09 -26.39
N CYS A 152 11.16 -14.91 -25.99
CA CYS A 152 10.35 -13.75 -26.39
C CYS A 152 10.79 -12.43 -25.76
N GLY A 153 11.61 -12.48 -24.71
CA GLY A 153 12.14 -11.29 -24.01
C GLY A 153 11.19 -10.69 -22.99
N ARG A 154 9.90 -11.08 -22.92
CA ARG A 154 8.91 -10.47 -21.99
C ARG A 154 9.38 -10.45 -20.54
N CYS A 155 9.97 -11.54 -20.05
CA CYS A 155 10.45 -11.63 -18.67
C CYS A 155 11.63 -10.69 -18.37
N VAL A 156 12.63 -10.64 -19.24
CA VAL A 156 13.78 -9.73 -19.12
C VAL A 156 13.30 -8.29 -19.21
N ARG A 157 12.51 -7.99 -20.23
CA ARG A 157 11.99 -6.65 -20.49
C ARG A 157 11.07 -6.14 -19.38
N ILE A 158 10.22 -6.97 -18.78
CA ILE A 158 9.40 -6.50 -17.65
C ILE A 158 10.23 -6.26 -16.40
N CYS A 159 11.30 -7.02 -16.19
CA CYS A 159 12.23 -6.79 -15.09
C CYS A 159 13.01 -5.48 -15.27
N ASP A 160 13.33 -5.16 -16.51
CA ASP A 160 14.08 -3.98 -16.93
C ASP A 160 13.19 -2.73 -17.05
N GLU A 161 12.26 -2.73 -18.01
CA GLU A 161 11.45 -1.58 -18.41
C GLU A 161 10.43 -1.15 -17.36
N VAL A 162 9.84 -2.10 -16.63
CA VAL A 162 8.76 -1.83 -15.64
C VAL A 162 9.33 -1.81 -14.24
N THR A 163 9.96 -2.91 -13.81
CA THR A 163 10.44 -2.99 -12.42
C THR A 163 11.76 -2.28 -12.19
N GLN A 164 12.61 -2.11 -13.22
CA GLN A 164 13.96 -1.53 -13.11
C GLN A 164 14.80 -2.17 -11.99
N GLU A 165 14.67 -3.49 -11.83
CA GLU A 165 15.47 -4.29 -10.87
C GLU A 165 16.65 -4.98 -11.57
N HIS A 166 16.59 -5.13 -12.90
CA HIS A 166 17.64 -5.75 -13.73
C HIS A 166 18.09 -7.13 -13.22
N ALA A 167 17.16 -7.90 -12.64
CA ALA A 167 17.48 -9.13 -11.95
C ALA A 167 17.56 -10.37 -12.84
N ILE A 168 17.11 -10.26 -14.09
CA ILE A 168 17.22 -11.31 -15.10
C ILE A 168 17.53 -10.67 -16.46
N GLU A 169 18.34 -11.36 -17.26
CA GLU A 169 18.77 -10.92 -18.58
C GLU A 169 18.91 -12.11 -19.54
N PHE A 170 19.27 -11.84 -20.81
CA PHE A 170 19.65 -12.92 -21.73
C PHE A 170 21.15 -13.21 -21.61
N GLY A 171 21.49 -14.42 -21.17
CA GLY A 171 22.85 -14.95 -21.28
C GLY A 171 23.02 -15.73 -22.59
N GLY A 172 24.23 -15.77 -23.14
CA GLY A 172 24.56 -16.50 -24.38
C GLY A 172 24.25 -15.70 -25.66
N ARG A 173 24.29 -16.36 -26.83
CA ARG A 173 24.04 -15.74 -28.14
C ARG A 173 23.29 -16.68 -29.09
N GLY A 174 22.39 -16.13 -29.90
CA GLY A 174 21.64 -16.89 -30.91
C GLY A 174 20.83 -18.03 -30.30
N PHE A 175 21.02 -19.25 -30.81
CA PHE A 175 20.30 -20.42 -30.30
C PHE A 175 20.68 -20.81 -28.86
N GLN A 176 21.88 -20.43 -28.39
CA GLN A 176 22.33 -20.71 -27.02
C GLN A 176 21.84 -19.68 -25.99
N MET A 177 20.94 -18.77 -26.37
CA MET A 177 20.38 -17.79 -25.44
C MET A 177 19.44 -18.42 -24.42
N TRP A 178 19.58 -17.99 -23.15
CA TRP A 178 18.75 -18.39 -22.02
C TRP A 178 18.53 -17.22 -21.05
N VAL A 179 17.56 -17.34 -20.14
CA VAL A 179 17.27 -16.30 -19.15
C VAL A 179 18.18 -16.49 -17.93
N ALA A 180 19.25 -15.71 -17.89
CA ALA A 180 20.27 -15.74 -16.85
C ALA A 180 19.97 -14.73 -15.74
N THR A 181 20.67 -14.89 -14.63
CA THR A 181 20.80 -13.94 -13.52
C THR A 181 22.21 -13.34 -13.55
N PRO A 182 22.39 -12.09 -13.07
CA PRO A 182 23.73 -11.49 -12.97
C PRO A 182 24.70 -12.42 -12.24
N PHE A 183 25.88 -12.62 -12.82
CA PHE A 183 26.95 -13.48 -12.29
C PHE A 183 26.55 -14.94 -11.99
N GLY A 184 25.41 -15.41 -12.50
CA GLY A 184 24.92 -16.76 -12.23
C GLY A 184 24.33 -16.96 -10.82
N GLU A 185 24.07 -15.88 -10.09
CA GLU A 185 23.50 -15.94 -8.74
C GLU A 185 22.07 -16.51 -8.73
N THR A 186 21.58 -16.91 -7.56
CA THR A 186 20.17 -17.28 -7.41
C THR A 186 19.29 -16.02 -7.39
N LEU A 187 17.99 -16.16 -7.70
CA LEU A 187 17.05 -15.05 -7.53
C LEU A 187 16.96 -14.58 -6.07
N LEU A 188 17.24 -15.47 -5.12
CA LEU A 188 17.21 -15.12 -3.71
C LEU A 188 18.41 -14.25 -3.30
N ASP A 189 19.60 -14.62 -3.77
CA ASP A 189 20.86 -13.96 -3.39
C ASP A 189 21.11 -12.68 -4.20
N GLY A 190 20.60 -12.62 -5.44
CA GLY A 190 20.77 -11.47 -6.32
C GLY A 190 19.74 -10.33 -6.13
N PRO A 191 19.70 -9.37 -7.06
CA PRO A 191 18.87 -8.16 -6.95
C PRO A 191 17.36 -8.41 -7.11
N CYS A 192 16.92 -9.64 -7.35
CA CYS A 192 15.50 -9.94 -7.51
C CYS A 192 14.73 -9.69 -6.20
N VAL A 193 13.71 -8.84 -6.28
CA VAL A 193 12.78 -8.57 -5.17
C VAL A 193 11.60 -9.54 -5.09
N LEU A 194 11.60 -10.60 -5.92
CA LEU A 194 10.56 -11.62 -6.00
C LEU A 194 9.14 -11.05 -6.22
N CYS A 195 9.00 -10.02 -7.05
CA CYS A 195 7.70 -9.42 -7.38
C CYS A 195 6.83 -10.30 -8.30
N GLY A 196 7.45 -11.26 -9.01
CA GLY A 196 6.77 -12.15 -9.95
C GLY A 196 6.21 -11.47 -11.20
N GLN A 197 6.71 -10.29 -11.59
CA GLN A 197 6.32 -9.71 -12.88
C GLN A 197 6.76 -10.58 -14.06
N CYS A 198 7.97 -11.15 -14.00
CA CYS A 198 8.47 -12.10 -14.99
C CYS A 198 7.59 -13.35 -15.13
N VAL A 199 7.03 -13.82 -14.01
CA VAL A 199 6.03 -14.90 -14.00
C VAL A 199 4.74 -14.45 -14.67
N SER A 200 4.23 -13.27 -14.30
CA SER A 200 2.96 -12.74 -14.81
C SER A 200 2.92 -12.55 -16.34
N THR A 201 4.09 -12.35 -16.96
CA THR A 201 4.21 -12.08 -18.39
C THR A 201 4.74 -13.28 -19.17
N CYS A 202 5.08 -14.41 -18.53
CA CYS A 202 5.61 -15.55 -19.26
C CYS A 202 4.48 -16.25 -20.04
N PRO A 203 4.52 -16.28 -21.39
CA PRO A 203 3.43 -16.83 -22.19
C PRO A 203 3.35 -18.36 -22.19
N VAL A 204 4.41 -19.04 -21.74
CA VAL A 204 4.65 -20.47 -22.00
C VAL A 204 4.98 -21.29 -20.74
N GLY A 205 4.84 -20.69 -19.56
CA GLY A 205 5.14 -21.37 -18.30
C GLY A 205 6.62 -21.70 -18.07
N ALA A 206 7.53 -21.13 -18.86
CA ALA A 206 8.99 -21.26 -18.64
C ALA A 206 9.43 -20.56 -17.34
N ILE A 207 8.76 -19.49 -16.96
CA ILE A 207 8.87 -18.87 -15.65
C ILE A 207 7.49 -18.91 -15.01
N ARG A 208 7.34 -19.64 -13.91
CA ARG A 208 6.03 -19.94 -13.30
C ARG A 208 6.13 -20.02 -11.78
N GLU A 209 4.99 -19.90 -11.09
CA GLU A 209 4.92 -20.06 -9.65
C GLU A 209 5.18 -21.52 -9.21
N LYS A 210 5.87 -21.72 -8.08
CA LYS A 210 6.05 -23.05 -7.46
C LYS A 210 4.83 -23.49 -6.63
N GLN A 211 4.24 -22.57 -5.86
CA GLN A 211 3.14 -22.83 -4.93
C GLN A 211 1.91 -23.59 -5.51
N PRO A 212 1.42 -23.31 -6.74
CA PRO A 212 0.25 -24.00 -7.29
C PRO A 212 0.54 -25.40 -7.84
N THR A 213 1.81 -25.84 -7.90
CA THR A 213 2.20 -27.10 -8.55
C THR A 213 1.44 -28.29 -7.96
N GLY A 214 0.73 -29.04 -8.80
CA GLY A 214 -0.05 -30.21 -8.38
C GLY A 214 -1.37 -29.89 -7.65
N LYS A 215 -1.71 -28.62 -7.43
CA LYS A 215 -2.95 -28.21 -6.74
C LYS A 215 -4.14 -27.98 -7.67
N GLY A 216 -3.90 -28.03 -8.99
CA GLY A 216 -4.90 -27.82 -10.03
C GLY A 216 -4.55 -26.66 -10.96
N ARG A 217 -4.88 -26.84 -12.24
CA ARG A 217 -4.61 -25.87 -13.31
C ARG A 217 -5.61 -24.72 -13.30
N SER A 218 -5.29 -23.65 -14.03
CA SER A 218 -6.12 -22.44 -14.11
C SER A 218 -7.58 -22.72 -14.48
N TYR A 219 -7.83 -23.64 -15.41
CA TYR A 219 -9.19 -23.99 -15.84
C TYR A 219 -9.93 -24.92 -14.86
N GLN A 220 -9.23 -25.47 -13.86
CA GLN A 220 -9.81 -26.29 -12.80
C GLN A 220 -10.11 -25.47 -11.53
N THR A 221 -9.66 -24.21 -11.49
CA THR A 221 -9.85 -23.30 -10.36
C THR A 221 -10.93 -22.27 -10.63
N GLN A 222 -11.67 -21.90 -9.58
CA GLN A 222 -12.52 -20.72 -9.64
C GLN A 222 -11.66 -19.47 -9.56
N LYS A 223 -11.89 -18.52 -10.48
CA LYS A 223 -11.25 -17.20 -10.49
C LYS A 223 -12.20 -16.17 -9.88
N VAL A 224 -11.81 -15.57 -8.76
CA VAL A 224 -12.58 -14.52 -8.08
C VAL A 224 -11.77 -13.23 -7.99
N ARG A 225 -12.30 -12.14 -8.55
CA ARG A 225 -11.70 -10.79 -8.44
C ARG A 225 -11.92 -10.25 -7.03
N SER A 226 -10.86 -9.78 -6.39
CA SER A 226 -10.89 -9.15 -5.06
C SER A 226 -9.83 -8.03 -4.97
N THR A 227 -9.67 -7.46 -3.79
CA THR A 227 -8.70 -6.38 -3.52
C THR A 227 -7.66 -6.84 -2.51
N CYS A 228 -6.39 -6.53 -2.76
CA CYS A 228 -5.28 -6.92 -1.89
C CYS A 228 -5.41 -6.34 -0.48
N GLY A 229 -5.33 -7.20 0.54
CA GLY A 229 -5.48 -6.82 1.95
C GLY A 229 -4.22 -6.30 2.65
N TYR A 230 -3.17 -5.87 1.92
CA TYR A 230 -1.90 -5.42 2.52
C TYR A 230 -1.79 -3.89 2.64
N CYS A 231 -1.08 -3.23 1.71
CA CYS A 231 -0.87 -1.78 1.71
C CYS A 231 -2.07 -1.01 1.15
N SER A 232 -2.10 0.30 1.39
CA SER A 232 -3.18 1.23 1.00
C SER A 232 -3.40 1.42 -0.52
N ILE A 233 -2.62 0.79 -1.40
CA ILE A 233 -2.79 0.93 -2.86
C ILE A 233 -4.12 0.33 -3.33
N GLY A 234 -4.57 -0.78 -2.74
CA GLY A 234 -5.78 -1.47 -3.21
C GLY A 234 -5.61 -2.14 -4.58
N CYS A 235 -4.49 -2.87 -4.78
CA CYS A 235 -4.27 -3.63 -6.01
C CYS A 235 -5.42 -4.61 -6.25
N GLN A 236 -5.97 -4.63 -7.46
CA GLN A 236 -6.96 -5.60 -7.89
C GLN A 236 -6.27 -6.94 -8.14
N ILE A 237 -6.77 -7.99 -7.49
CA ILE A 237 -6.20 -9.33 -7.55
C ILE A 237 -7.25 -10.33 -7.99
N ASP A 238 -6.83 -11.33 -8.74
CA ASP A 238 -7.63 -12.49 -9.12
C ASP A 238 -7.14 -13.69 -8.31
N ILE A 239 -7.97 -14.14 -7.38
CA ILE A 239 -7.68 -15.29 -6.53
C ILE A 239 -8.18 -16.53 -7.26
N HIS A 240 -7.27 -17.48 -7.50
CA HIS A 240 -7.58 -18.79 -8.08
C HIS A 240 -7.65 -19.80 -6.94
N ALA A 241 -8.81 -20.42 -6.74
CA ALA A 241 -9.05 -21.31 -5.60
C ALA A 241 -9.81 -22.59 -5.98
N ASN A 242 -9.54 -23.65 -5.22
CA ASN A 242 -10.19 -24.95 -5.31
C ASN A 242 -10.76 -25.34 -3.95
N HIS A 243 -12.09 -25.50 -3.85
CA HIS A 243 -12.93 -26.05 -2.75
C HIS A 243 -12.63 -25.69 -1.27
N ARG A 244 -11.50 -25.06 -0.93
CA ARG A 244 -11.04 -24.59 0.40
C ARG A 244 -9.70 -23.84 0.36
N GLU A 245 -8.83 -24.06 -0.63
CA GLU A 245 -7.49 -23.45 -0.66
C GLU A 245 -7.28 -22.47 -1.82
N ILE A 246 -6.39 -21.50 -1.60
CA ILE A 246 -5.92 -20.59 -2.65
C ILE A 246 -4.74 -21.27 -3.35
N ASN A 247 -4.85 -21.45 -4.67
CA ASN A 247 -3.80 -22.04 -5.50
C ASN A 247 -2.76 -20.99 -5.90
N LYS A 248 -3.24 -19.84 -6.39
CA LYS A 248 -2.38 -18.71 -6.82
C LYS A 248 -3.16 -17.40 -6.86
N ILE A 249 -2.44 -16.29 -6.88
CA ILE A 249 -2.98 -14.95 -7.08
C ILE A 249 -2.37 -14.32 -8.33
N THR A 250 -3.22 -13.91 -9.27
CA THR A 250 -2.83 -13.14 -10.46
C THR A 250 -3.46 -11.76 -10.43
N SER A 251 -3.22 -10.95 -11.47
CA SER A 251 -3.94 -9.70 -11.68
C SER A 251 -4.02 -9.43 -13.18
N GLU A 252 -5.22 -9.12 -13.65
CA GLU A 252 -5.44 -8.77 -15.05
C GLU A 252 -4.79 -7.43 -15.43
N VAL A 253 -4.10 -7.40 -16.56
CA VAL A 253 -3.53 -6.18 -17.14
C VAL A 253 -4.65 -5.24 -17.55
N GLY A 254 -4.50 -3.94 -17.27
CA GLY A 254 -5.55 -2.92 -17.43
C GLY A 254 -6.38 -2.69 -16.17
N SER A 255 -6.23 -3.47 -15.11
CA SER A 255 -6.95 -3.24 -13.85
C SER A 255 -6.45 -2.02 -13.07
N THR A 256 -7.33 -1.14 -12.63
CA THR A 256 -6.96 0.01 -11.78
C THR A 256 -6.92 -0.38 -10.30
N PRO A 257 -5.92 0.03 -9.51
CA PRO A 257 -4.87 1.02 -9.84
C PRO A 257 -3.52 0.42 -10.24
N ASN A 258 -3.40 -0.90 -10.35
CA ASN A 258 -2.10 -1.58 -10.44
C ASN A 258 -1.69 -2.03 -11.85
N ASN A 259 -2.57 -1.90 -12.83
CA ASN A 259 -2.40 -2.32 -14.22
C ASN A 259 -1.84 -3.76 -14.36
N GLY A 260 -2.37 -4.71 -13.58
CA GLY A 260 -1.88 -6.10 -13.56
C GLY A 260 -0.58 -6.34 -12.77
N ASN A 261 0.11 -5.29 -12.33
CA ASN A 261 1.33 -5.41 -11.51
C ASN A 261 0.99 -5.73 -10.05
N LEU A 262 1.84 -6.50 -9.38
CA LEU A 262 1.72 -6.89 -7.97
C LEU A 262 3.11 -6.86 -7.33
N CYS A 263 3.16 -6.65 -6.02
CA CYS A 263 4.37 -6.89 -5.24
C CYS A 263 4.42 -8.35 -4.75
N MET A 264 5.55 -8.76 -4.18
CA MET A 264 5.74 -10.09 -3.61
C MET A 264 4.61 -10.45 -2.62
N LYS A 265 4.24 -9.51 -1.72
CA LYS A 265 3.19 -9.75 -0.71
C LYS A 265 1.83 -10.07 -1.35
N GLY A 266 1.41 -9.25 -2.31
CA GLY A 266 0.12 -9.42 -2.99
C GLY A 266 0.06 -10.63 -3.93
N ARG A 267 1.21 -11.12 -4.41
CA ARG A 267 1.28 -12.25 -5.35
C ARG A 267 1.52 -13.59 -4.66
N PHE A 268 2.39 -13.63 -3.65
CA PHE A 268 2.92 -14.87 -3.08
C PHE A 268 2.61 -15.04 -1.58
N ALA A 269 2.42 -13.96 -0.83
CA ALA A 269 2.18 -14.06 0.62
C ALA A 269 0.71 -14.29 0.97
N TYR A 270 0.12 -15.35 0.42
CA TYR A 270 -1.26 -15.79 0.73
C TYR A 270 -1.30 -17.08 1.56
N ASP A 271 -0.16 -17.71 1.85
CA ASP A 271 -0.07 -18.95 2.66
C ASP A 271 -0.75 -18.79 4.03
N PHE A 272 -0.69 -17.59 4.61
CA PHE A 272 -1.29 -17.28 5.91
C PHE A 272 -2.80 -17.58 5.98
N VAL A 273 -3.50 -17.56 4.83
CA VAL A 273 -4.95 -17.83 4.76
C VAL A 273 -5.25 -19.24 5.28
N ASN A 274 -4.45 -20.24 4.88
CA ASN A 274 -4.63 -21.64 5.27
C ASN A 274 -3.60 -22.11 6.32
N HIS A 275 -2.96 -21.17 7.03
CA HIS A 275 -1.92 -21.51 7.99
C HIS A 275 -2.51 -22.18 9.25
N PRO A 276 -1.86 -23.22 9.81
CA PRO A 276 -2.38 -23.95 10.98
C PRO A 276 -2.60 -23.09 12.23
N ASP A 277 -1.79 -22.04 12.43
CA ASP A 277 -1.96 -21.09 13.56
C ASP A 277 -3.25 -20.26 13.54
N ARG A 278 -4.07 -20.33 12.47
CA ARG A 278 -5.30 -19.54 12.38
C ARG A 278 -6.23 -19.86 13.55
N LEU A 279 -6.81 -18.81 14.16
CA LEU A 279 -7.82 -18.99 15.19
C LEU A 279 -9.09 -19.58 14.56
N ASP A 280 -9.54 -20.71 15.10
CA ASP A 280 -10.64 -21.52 14.55
C ASP A 280 -11.89 -21.56 15.44
N SER A 281 -11.83 -21.03 16.66
CA SER A 281 -12.92 -21.05 17.64
C SER A 281 -12.75 -19.92 18.66
N PRO A 282 -13.85 -19.38 19.22
CA PRO A 282 -13.77 -18.47 20.35
C PRO A 282 -12.96 -19.06 21.50
N MET A 283 -12.27 -18.21 22.25
CA MET A 283 -11.57 -18.62 23.46
C MET A 283 -11.93 -17.70 24.61
N VAL A 284 -12.07 -18.25 25.81
CA VAL A 284 -12.37 -17.51 27.03
C VAL A 284 -11.33 -17.88 28.09
N ARG A 285 -10.83 -16.88 28.81
CA ARG A 285 -9.89 -17.08 29.90
C ARG A 285 -10.61 -17.58 31.14
N ARG A 286 -10.25 -18.77 31.61
CA ARG A 286 -10.74 -19.41 32.82
C ARG A 286 -9.56 -19.90 33.64
N ASN A 287 -9.54 -19.63 34.93
CA ASN A 287 -8.44 -20.03 35.84
C ASN A 287 -7.03 -19.64 35.30
N GLY A 288 -6.93 -18.48 34.65
CA GLY A 288 -5.69 -17.97 34.06
C GLY A 288 -5.37 -18.47 32.64
N ASN A 289 -6.04 -19.50 32.14
CA ASN A 289 -5.76 -20.12 30.84
C ASN A 289 -6.83 -19.79 29.80
N LEU A 290 -6.43 -19.61 28.54
CA LEU A 290 -7.36 -19.43 27.41
C LEU A 290 -7.84 -20.80 26.93
N GLU A 291 -9.13 -21.07 27.08
CA GLU A 291 -9.77 -22.33 26.69
C GLU A 291 -10.74 -22.10 25.52
N LYS A 292 -10.86 -23.08 24.60
CA LYS A 292 -11.85 -23.00 23.51
C LYS A 292 -13.27 -22.95 24.09
N ALA A 293 -14.12 -22.10 23.52
CA ALA A 293 -15.48 -21.85 23.99
C ALA A 293 -16.49 -21.87 22.82
N SER A 294 -17.77 -21.95 23.16
CA SER A 294 -18.85 -21.72 22.20
C SER A 294 -18.99 -20.22 21.90
N TRP A 295 -19.63 -19.86 20.79
CA TRP A 295 -19.95 -18.45 20.51
C TRP A 295 -20.92 -17.87 21.54
N GLU A 296 -21.88 -18.66 22.01
CA GLU A 296 -22.85 -18.27 23.03
C GLU A 296 -22.14 -17.96 24.36
N ASP A 297 -21.26 -18.85 24.81
CA ASP A 297 -20.45 -18.66 26.02
C ASP A 297 -19.62 -17.38 25.93
N ALA A 298 -18.92 -17.18 24.81
CA ALA A 298 -18.08 -16.00 24.61
C ALA A 298 -18.89 -14.70 24.61
N TYR A 299 -20.04 -14.67 23.92
CA TYR A 299 -20.92 -13.52 23.91
C TYR A 299 -21.56 -13.23 25.27
N ASN A 300 -21.90 -14.26 26.04
CA ASN A 300 -22.45 -14.11 27.39
C ASN A 300 -21.39 -13.48 28.31
N VAL A 301 -20.17 -14.02 28.34
CA VAL A 301 -19.06 -13.49 29.13
C VAL A 301 -18.77 -12.03 28.75
N ILE A 302 -18.72 -11.71 27.45
CA ILE A 302 -18.53 -10.33 26.99
C ILE A 302 -19.68 -9.43 27.47
N SER A 303 -20.92 -9.85 27.23
CA SER A 303 -22.11 -9.04 27.51
C SER A 303 -22.24 -8.74 29.01
N GLU A 304 -22.02 -9.73 29.87
CA GLU A 304 -22.07 -9.57 31.33
C GLU A 304 -20.99 -8.61 31.83
N ASN A 305 -19.74 -8.80 31.41
CA ASN A 305 -18.63 -7.96 31.85
C ASN A 305 -18.77 -6.51 31.36
N LEU A 306 -19.09 -6.30 30.08
CA LEU A 306 -19.27 -4.94 29.55
C LEU A 306 -20.48 -4.23 30.19
N LYS A 307 -21.60 -4.93 30.43
CA LYS A 307 -22.77 -4.35 31.14
C LYS A 307 -22.42 -4.00 32.58
N SER A 308 -21.72 -4.88 33.29
CA SER A 308 -21.27 -4.67 34.67
C SER A 308 -20.34 -3.46 34.78
N ILE A 309 -19.30 -3.39 33.93
CA ILE A 309 -18.34 -2.28 33.89
C ILE A 309 -19.05 -0.97 33.53
N LYS A 310 -19.92 -0.97 32.51
CA LYS A 310 -20.71 0.20 32.14
C LYS A 310 -21.58 0.70 33.30
N LYS A 311 -22.22 -0.21 34.05
CA LYS A 311 -23.05 0.13 35.22
C LYS A 311 -22.23 0.70 36.37
N LYS A 312 -21.04 0.14 36.64
CA LYS A 312 -20.19 0.51 37.79
C LYS A 312 -19.32 1.74 37.53
N HIS A 313 -18.81 1.90 36.31
CA HIS A 313 -17.77 2.89 35.96
C HIS A 313 -18.20 3.87 34.86
N GLY A 314 -19.39 3.68 34.26
CA GLY A 314 -19.90 4.51 33.17
C GLY A 314 -19.41 4.06 31.79
N ALA A 315 -20.09 4.51 30.74
CA ALA A 315 -19.81 4.12 29.35
C ALA A 315 -18.40 4.52 28.88
N ASP A 316 -17.90 5.68 29.31
CA ASP A 316 -16.58 6.19 28.93
C ASP A 316 -15.40 5.45 29.63
N SER A 317 -15.69 4.46 30.48
CA SER A 317 -14.68 3.53 30.99
C SER A 317 -14.38 2.38 30.01
N ILE A 318 -15.12 2.29 28.91
CA ILE A 318 -14.96 1.26 27.88
C ILE A 318 -14.39 1.94 26.62
N SER A 319 -13.40 1.32 26.00
CA SER A 319 -12.76 1.83 24.77
C SER A 319 -12.65 0.77 23.69
N LEU A 320 -12.69 1.20 22.43
CA LEU A 320 -12.70 0.32 21.27
C LEU A 320 -11.60 0.73 20.29
N ILE A 321 -10.83 -0.25 19.82
CA ILE A 321 -9.80 -0.06 18.80
C ILE A 321 -10.24 -0.82 17.55
N SER A 322 -10.54 -0.09 16.49
CA SER A 322 -10.83 -0.62 15.16
C SER A 322 -9.56 -0.74 14.31
N SER A 323 -9.69 -1.22 13.08
CA SER A 323 -8.54 -1.51 12.22
C SER A 323 -8.74 -1.08 10.77
N GLY A 324 -7.70 -0.45 10.22
CA GLY A 324 -7.56 -0.20 8.79
C GLY A 324 -7.27 -1.47 7.97
N ARG A 325 -7.30 -2.65 8.60
CA ARG A 325 -7.27 -3.97 7.92
C ARG A 325 -8.67 -4.51 7.64
N CYS A 326 -9.65 -4.13 8.45
CA CYS A 326 -11.05 -4.53 8.33
C CYS A 326 -11.78 -3.70 7.27
N THR A 327 -12.95 -4.16 6.82
CA THR A 327 -13.72 -3.49 5.75
C THR A 327 -14.35 -2.19 6.23
N ASN A 328 -14.85 -1.39 5.29
CA ASN A 328 -15.60 -0.19 5.63
C ASN A 328 -16.86 -0.53 6.45
N GLU A 329 -17.57 -1.59 6.07
CA GLU A 329 -18.77 -2.06 6.75
C GLU A 329 -18.48 -2.45 8.19
N GLU A 330 -17.38 -3.14 8.43
CA GLU A 330 -16.95 -3.58 9.76
C GLU A 330 -16.53 -2.38 10.63
N ASN A 331 -15.77 -1.44 10.08
CA ASN A 331 -15.42 -0.20 10.78
C ASN A 331 -16.65 0.64 11.11
N TYR A 332 -17.64 0.69 10.20
CA TYR A 332 -18.91 1.37 10.44
C TYR A 332 -19.73 0.69 11.55
N LEU A 333 -19.79 -0.64 11.58
CA LEU A 333 -20.49 -1.35 12.64
C LEU A 333 -19.78 -1.23 13.98
N MET A 334 -18.45 -1.26 14.01
CA MET A 334 -17.68 -1.10 15.24
C MET A 334 -17.91 0.27 15.89
N GLN A 335 -17.92 1.36 15.09
CA GLN A 335 -18.25 2.69 15.61
C GLN A 335 -19.71 2.82 16.02
N LYS A 336 -20.62 2.15 15.29
CA LYS A 336 -22.04 2.14 15.64
C LYS A 336 -22.22 1.44 16.98
N PHE A 337 -21.59 0.28 17.17
CA PHE A 337 -21.61 -0.48 18.42
C PHE A 337 -21.08 0.35 19.60
N ALA A 338 -19.93 1.02 19.44
CA ALA A 338 -19.39 1.92 20.46
C ALA A 338 -20.41 3.01 20.88
N ARG A 339 -21.07 3.64 19.91
CA ARG A 339 -21.93 4.80 20.15
C ARG A 339 -23.36 4.44 20.55
N THR A 340 -23.92 3.35 20.05
CA THR A 340 -25.32 2.95 20.30
C THR A 340 -25.46 1.96 21.44
N VAL A 341 -24.52 1.01 21.57
CA VAL A 341 -24.59 -0.07 22.57
C VAL A 341 -23.85 0.32 23.83
N ILE A 342 -22.57 0.66 23.69
CA ILE A 342 -21.77 1.09 24.83
C ILE A 342 -22.20 2.49 25.26
N GLY A 343 -22.43 3.39 24.31
CA GLY A 343 -22.85 4.78 24.57
C GLY A 343 -21.67 5.72 24.76
N THR A 344 -20.52 5.42 24.14
CA THR A 344 -19.28 6.21 24.23
C THR A 344 -18.77 6.60 22.85
N ASN A 345 -18.01 7.70 22.79
CA ASN A 345 -17.21 8.06 21.62
C ASN A 345 -15.77 7.56 21.71
N ASN A 346 -15.41 6.76 22.72
CA ASN A 346 -14.08 6.15 22.87
C ASN A 346 -13.86 5.03 21.84
N ILE A 347 -13.79 5.42 20.58
CA ILE A 347 -13.38 4.57 19.47
C ILE A 347 -12.29 5.26 18.66
N ASP A 348 -11.24 4.51 18.34
CA ASP A 348 -10.15 4.95 17.48
C ASP A 348 -9.65 3.76 16.66
N GLN A 349 -8.61 3.96 15.85
CA GLN A 349 -8.15 2.93 14.91
C GLN A 349 -6.63 2.97 14.67
N SER A 350 -6.06 1.83 14.28
CA SER A 350 -4.60 1.63 14.24
C SER A 350 -3.79 2.54 13.29
N GLU A 351 -4.41 3.14 12.28
CA GLU A 351 -3.79 4.10 11.35
C GLU A 351 -3.65 5.51 11.98
N THR A 352 -4.35 5.80 13.08
CA THR A 352 -4.23 7.09 13.80
C THR A 352 -2.77 7.34 14.20
N GLU A 353 -2.04 6.32 14.65
CA GLU A 353 -0.60 6.40 14.99
C GLU A 353 0.34 6.54 13.78
N CYS A 354 -0.18 6.43 12.56
CA CYS A 354 0.57 6.71 11.33
C CYS A 354 0.20 8.08 10.75
N HIS A 355 -1.09 8.39 10.62
CA HIS A 355 -1.57 9.51 9.78
C HIS A 355 -2.60 10.45 10.45
N ALA A 356 -2.75 10.44 11.77
CA ALA A 356 -3.55 11.47 12.45
C ALA A 356 -3.13 12.93 12.12
N PRO A 357 -1.83 13.28 11.95
CA PRO A 357 -1.45 14.62 11.53
C PRO A 357 -1.94 14.96 10.14
N THR A 358 -1.86 14.01 9.21
CA THR A 358 -2.40 14.14 7.85
C THR A 358 -3.89 14.46 7.90
N LEU A 359 -4.67 13.66 8.64
CA LEU A 359 -6.11 13.81 8.77
C LEU A 359 -6.48 15.23 9.23
N HIS A 360 -5.87 15.68 10.34
CA HIS A 360 -6.19 16.99 10.91
C HIS A 360 -5.64 18.14 10.05
N ALA A 361 -4.37 18.10 9.64
CA ALA A 361 -3.75 19.18 8.88
C ALA A 361 -4.44 19.44 7.54
N LEU A 362 -4.69 18.38 6.74
CA LEU A 362 -5.34 18.53 5.44
C LEU A 362 -6.81 18.94 5.60
N ARG A 363 -7.52 18.45 6.63
CA ARG A 363 -8.89 18.90 6.90
C ARG A 363 -8.95 20.37 7.33
N ASP A 364 -8.06 20.80 8.22
CA ASP A 364 -8.01 22.17 8.72
C ASP A 364 -7.64 23.17 7.60
N THR A 365 -6.82 22.74 6.64
CA THR A 365 -6.28 23.62 5.58
C THR A 365 -7.06 23.54 4.25
N LEU A 366 -7.51 22.35 3.84
CA LEU A 366 -8.14 22.09 2.55
C LEU A 366 -9.60 21.62 2.68
N GLY A 367 -10.03 21.20 3.87
CA GLY A 367 -11.40 20.75 4.16
C GLY A 367 -11.63 19.24 4.13
N LEU A 368 -10.71 18.45 3.56
CA LEU A 368 -10.76 16.98 3.61
C LEU A 368 -9.40 16.41 4.03
N GLY A 369 -9.41 15.41 4.90
CA GLY A 369 -8.23 14.75 5.42
C GLY A 369 -7.75 13.57 4.57
N THR A 370 -7.49 13.79 3.27
CA THR A 370 -7.22 12.70 2.31
C THR A 370 -6.30 13.14 1.17
N THR A 371 -5.80 12.18 0.39
CA THR A 371 -5.08 12.42 -0.87
C THR A 371 -5.89 13.29 -1.82
N THR A 372 -5.24 14.16 -2.59
CA THR A 372 -5.96 15.09 -3.49
C THR A 372 -6.22 14.54 -4.88
N ASN A 373 -5.38 13.65 -5.41
CA ASN A 373 -5.41 13.19 -6.82
C ASN A 373 -5.34 11.65 -6.93
N SER A 374 -5.36 11.11 -8.15
CA SER A 374 -5.30 9.67 -8.43
C SER A 374 -3.87 9.15 -8.60
N ILE A 375 -3.64 7.86 -8.31
CA ILE A 375 -2.34 7.19 -8.47
C ILE A 375 -1.84 7.26 -9.93
N GLU A 376 -2.75 7.07 -10.91
CA GLU A 376 -2.41 7.07 -12.34
C GLU A 376 -1.89 8.42 -12.86
N GLU A 377 -2.08 9.50 -12.10
CA GLU A 377 -1.58 10.84 -12.45
C GLU A 377 -0.10 11.01 -12.09
N ILE A 378 0.44 10.17 -11.21
CA ILE A 378 1.82 10.26 -10.72
C ILE A 378 2.83 10.14 -11.86
N SER A 379 2.62 9.18 -12.77
CA SER A 379 3.52 8.96 -13.92
C SER A 379 3.50 10.09 -14.97
N LYS A 380 2.57 11.04 -14.85
CA LYS A 380 2.36 12.15 -15.80
C LYS A 380 2.83 13.50 -15.26
N SER A 381 3.08 13.61 -13.95
CA SER A 381 3.57 14.84 -13.32
C SER A 381 4.97 15.20 -13.82
N ASP A 382 5.28 16.49 -13.91
CA ASP A 382 6.57 16.99 -14.41
C ASP A 382 7.65 16.91 -13.33
N VAL A 383 7.28 17.21 -12.08
CA VAL A 383 8.13 17.10 -10.90
C VAL A 383 7.44 16.28 -9.82
N ILE A 384 8.14 15.25 -9.36
CA ILE A 384 7.73 14.39 -8.25
C ILE A 384 8.59 14.72 -7.03
N PHE A 385 8.00 15.25 -5.97
CA PHE A 385 8.71 15.48 -4.71
C PHE A 385 8.33 14.41 -3.67
N VAL A 386 9.27 13.52 -3.35
CA VAL A 386 9.11 12.48 -2.32
C VAL A 386 9.80 12.93 -1.04
N ILE A 387 9.07 13.02 0.07
CA ILE A 387 9.63 13.42 1.37
C ILE A 387 9.21 12.51 2.52
N GLY A 388 10.19 12.00 3.28
CA GLY A 388 9.97 11.14 4.44
C GLY A 388 9.23 9.84 4.08
N ALA A 389 9.53 9.26 2.92
CA ALA A 389 8.83 8.09 2.39
C ALA A 389 9.73 7.20 1.51
N ASN A 390 9.84 5.91 1.90
CA ASN A 390 10.45 4.88 1.06
C ASN A 390 9.39 4.17 0.21
N VAL A 391 9.01 4.78 -0.91
CA VAL A 391 7.87 4.35 -1.74
C VAL A 391 8.07 2.98 -2.38
N THR A 392 9.28 2.65 -2.83
CA THR A 392 9.58 1.38 -3.53
C THR A 392 9.41 0.16 -2.64
N GLU A 393 9.59 0.31 -1.32
CA GLU A 393 9.40 -0.78 -0.36
C GLU A 393 8.00 -0.78 0.27
N SER A 394 7.47 0.42 0.58
CA SER A 394 6.17 0.57 1.27
C SER A 394 4.96 0.50 0.33
N HIS A 395 5.06 1.09 -0.86
CA HIS A 395 4.00 1.21 -1.85
C HIS A 395 4.51 0.86 -3.27
N PRO A 396 4.88 -0.41 -3.52
CA PRO A 396 5.67 -0.74 -4.71
C PRO A 396 5.02 -0.36 -6.04
N ILE A 397 3.68 -0.39 -6.14
CA ILE A 397 2.96 0.00 -7.36
C ILE A 397 3.06 1.51 -7.61
N ILE A 398 2.96 2.35 -6.58
CA ILE A 398 3.26 3.79 -6.73
C ILE A 398 4.73 3.96 -7.11
N GLY A 399 5.62 3.15 -6.55
CA GLY A 399 7.02 3.08 -6.97
C GLY A 399 7.18 2.78 -8.47
N LEU A 400 6.36 1.91 -9.06
CA LEU A 400 6.34 1.66 -10.50
C LEU A 400 5.86 2.87 -11.30
N GLU A 401 4.87 3.62 -10.82
CA GLU A 401 4.43 4.86 -11.48
C GLU A 401 5.53 5.94 -11.46
N ILE A 402 6.28 6.07 -10.36
CA ILE A 402 7.45 6.97 -10.30
C ILE A 402 8.55 6.48 -11.25
N LYS A 403 8.86 5.18 -11.25
CA LYS A 403 9.84 4.58 -12.17
C LYS A 403 9.47 4.82 -13.64
N LYS A 404 8.18 4.74 -13.96
CA LYS A 404 7.63 5.07 -15.29
C LYS A 404 7.79 6.57 -15.61
N ALA A 405 7.54 7.46 -14.65
CA ALA A 405 7.78 8.90 -14.82
C ALA A 405 9.24 9.19 -15.17
N LEU A 406 10.18 8.62 -14.40
CA LEU A 406 11.62 8.79 -14.60
C LEU A 406 12.06 8.32 -15.99
N ARG A 407 11.54 7.17 -16.43
CA ARG A 407 11.82 6.63 -17.77
C ARG A 407 11.33 7.56 -18.88
N ASN A 408 10.28 8.32 -18.62
CA ASN A 408 9.71 9.32 -19.53
C ASN A 408 10.37 10.71 -19.37
N GLY A 409 11.52 10.80 -18.69
CA GLY A 409 12.28 12.04 -18.54
C GLY A 409 11.70 13.01 -17.50
N LYS A 410 10.81 12.57 -16.61
CA LYS A 410 10.28 13.40 -15.52
C LYS A 410 11.28 13.57 -14.39
N THR A 411 11.14 14.64 -13.63
CA THR A 411 12.08 15.04 -12.58
C THR A 411 11.63 14.55 -11.20
N LEU A 412 12.59 14.15 -10.37
CA LEU A 412 12.40 13.61 -9.03
C LEU A 412 13.28 14.34 -8.02
N ILE A 413 12.63 14.86 -6.97
CA ILE A 413 13.27 15.40 -5.77
C ILE A 413 13.00 14.40 -4.64
N VAL A 414 14.03 14.03 -3.88
CA VAL A 414 13.89 13.15 -2.71
C VAL A 414 14.45 13.83 -1.48
N ALA A 415 13.66 13.92 -0.41
CA ALA A 415 14.11 14.32 0.91
C ALA A 415 13.89 13.18 1.91
N ASP A 416 14.96 12.51 2.30
CA ASP A 416 14.90 11.41 3.27
C ASP A 416 16.24 11.31 4.00
N THR A 417 16.19 10.85 5.25
CA THR A 417 17.37 10.58 6.09
C THR A 417 18.20 9.39 5.61
N ARG A 418 17.60 8.51 4.79
CA ARG A 418 18.22 7.31 4.23
C ARG A 418 18.32 7.41 2.72
N LYS A 419 19.43 6.93 2.16
CA LYS A 419 19.60 6.76 0.70
C LYS A 419 18.75 5.59 0.20
N ILE A 420 17.45 5.82 0.06
CA ILE A 420 16.49 4.86 -0.51
C ILE A 420 16.74 4.66 -2.01
N TRP A 421 16.09 3.66 -2.63
CA TRP A 421 16.24 3.38 -4.07
C TRP A 421 16.00 4.63 -4.93
N LEU A 422 14.95 5.40 -4.61
CA LEU A 422 14.61 6.63 -5.32
C LEU A 422 15.67 7.72 -5.18
N ALA A 423 16.37 7.80 -4.05
CA ALA A 423 17.43 8.79 -3.84
C ALA A 423 18.58 8.60 -4.84
N LYS A 424 18.86 7.35 -5.25
CA LYS A 424 19.90 7.04 -6.26
C LYS A 424 19.52 7.48 -7.68
N LYS A 425 18.25 7.81 -7.92
CA LYS A 425 17.71 8.22 -9.22
C LYS A 425 17.24 9.68 -9.23
N ALA A 426 17.22 10.33 -8.07
CA ALA A 426 16.75 11.69 -7.92
C ALA A 426 17.77 12.67 -8.51
N GLN A 427 17.27 13.71 -9.17
CA GLN A 427 18.08 14.84 -9.61
C GLN A 427 18.62 15.59 -8.39
N THR A 428 17.76 15.80 -7.39
CA THR A 428 18.13 16.44 -6.13
C THR A 428 17.79 15.52 -4.96
N PHE A 429 18.81 15.11 -4.19
CA PHE A 429 18.64 14.34 -2.95
C PHE A 429 19.01 15.17 -1.72
N LEU A 430 18.02 15.44 -0.88
CA LEU A 430 18.14 16.22 0.35
C LEU A 430 18.25 15.27 1.55
N ASN A 431 19.47 14.85 1.88
CA ASN A 431 19.78 13.93 2.97
C ASN A 431 19.74 14.61 4.36
N LEU A 432 18.54 14.95 4.82
CA LEU A 432 18.35 15.82 5.99
C LEU A 432 18.61 15.13 7.32
N GLN A 433 18.92 15.92 8.35
CA GLN A 433 18.93 15.48 9.73
C GLN A 433 17.50 15.18 10.23
N PRO A 434 17.25 14.03 10.89
CA PRO A 434 15.92 13.66 11.36
C PRO A 434 15.26 14.74 12.24
N GLY A 435 14.01 15.08 11.94
CA GLY A 435 13.23 16.06 12.71
C GLY A 435 13.49 17.53 12.35
N THR A 436 14.16 17.79 11.24
CA THR A 436 14.39 19.15 10.71
C THR A 436 13.48 19.49 9.51
N ASP A 437 12.45 18.68 9.28
CA ASP A 437 11.57 18.69 8.09
C ASP A 437 10.87 20.04 7.87
N THR A 438 10.18 20.58 8.89
CA THR A 438 9.52 21.90 8.80
C THR A 438 10.51 23.00 8.41
N SER A 439 11.74 22.95 8.95
CA SER A 439 12.78 23.95 8.63
C SER A 439 13.20 23.87 7.17
N LEU A 440 13.39 22.67 6.63
CA LEU A 440 13.71 22.46 5.21
C LEU A 440 12.59 22.99 4.30
N ILE A 441 11.34 22.61 4.57
CA ILE A 441 10.19 22.99 3.75
C ILE A 441 9.99 24.52 3.79
N ASN A 442 10.12 25.13 4.97
CA ASN A 442 10.00 26.58 5.10
C ASN A 442 11.14 27.34 4.42
N ALA A 443 12.34 26.76 4.31
CA ALA A 443 13.43 27.36 3.53
C ALA A 443 13.19 27.23 2.01
N ILE A 444 12.63 26.10 1.55
CA ILE A 444 12.18 25.96 0.15
C ILE A 444 11.14 27.03 -0.18
N ILE A 445 10.13 27.22 0.69
CA ILE A 445 9.13 28.27 0.50
C ILE A 445 9.75 29.67 0.51
N ASP A 446 10.71 29.94 1.41
CA ASP A 446 11.41 31.23 1.48
C ASP A 446 12.12 31.57 0.16
N VAL A 447 12.81 30.58 -0.45
CA VAL A 447 13.44 30.75 -1.77
C VAL A 447 12.39 31.06 -2.84
N ILE A 448 11.29 30.31 -2.92
CA ILE A 448 10.21 30.54 -3.91
C ILE A 448 9.63 31.95 -3.78
N ILE A 449 9.46 32.45 -2.55
CA ILE A 449 8.95 33.81 -2.30
C ILE A 449 9.97 34.87 -2.73
N LYS A 450 11.26 34.69 -2.38
CA LYS A 450 12.34 35.63 -2.72
C LYS A 450 12.60 35.72 -4.22
N ASP A 451 12.58 34.57 -4.89
CA ASP A 451 12.78 34.46 -6.34
C ASP A 451 11.49 34.77 -7.14
N LYS A 452 10.39 35.11 -6.44
CA LYS A 452 9.08 35.46 -7.03
C LYS A 452 8.50 34.36 -7.95
N LEU A 453 8.66 33.09 -7.56
CA LEU A 453 8.20 31.92 -8.32
C LEU A 453 6.83 31.39 -7.84
N HIS A 454 6.08 32.15 -7.05
CA HIS A 454 4.79 31.74 -6.51
C HIS A 454 3.62 32.16 -7.41
N ASP A 455 2.53 31.39 -7.41
CA ASP A 455 1.34 31.69 -8.19
C ASP A 455 0.45 32.72 -7.48
N GLU A 456 0.72 34.01 -7.72
CA GLU A 456 0.00 35.13 -7.12
C GLU A 456 -1.51 35.07 -7.40
N LYS A 457 -1.92 34.65 -8.62
CA LYS A 457 -3.33 34.58 -9.01
C LYS A 457 -4.06 33.47 -8.26
N PHE A 458 -3.43 32.31 -8.09
CA PHE A 458 -3.99 31.21 -7.30
C PHE A 458 -4.12 31.62 -5.83
N ILE A 459 -3.07 32.22 -5.26
CA ILE A 459 -3.04 32.65 -3.86
C ILE A 459 -4.18 33.63 -3.58
N GLU A 460 -4.31 34.69 -4.39
CA GLU A 460 -5.35 35.72 -4.20
C GLU A 460 -6.77 35.15 -4.31
N LYS A 461 -7.02 34.29 -5.31
CA LYS A 461 -8.38 33.82 -5.62
C LYS A 461 -8.83 32.63 -4.78
N ARG A 462 -7.90 31.81 -4.29
CA ARG A 462 -8.22 30.48 -3.75
C ARG A 462 -7.71 30.22 -2.35
N THR A 463 -6.94 31.15 -1.76
CA THR A 463 -6.35 30.97 -0.44
C THR A 463 -6.61 32.12 0.51
N GLU A 464 -6.44 31.87 1.80
CA GLU A 464 -6.45 32.88 2.86
C GLU A 464 -5.18 32.81 3.71
N ASN A 465 -4.91 33.87 4.48
CA ASN A 465 -3.83 33.95 5.48
C ASN A 465 -2.38 33.94 4.92
N TYR A 466 -2.19 34.14 3.61
CA TYR A 466 -0.86 34.18 3.00
C TYR A 466 0.07 35.25 3.59
N LYS A 467 -0.43 36.47 3.82
CA LYS A 467 0.36 37.60 4.35
C LYS A 467 1.04 37.27 5.70
N THR A 468 0.32 36.58 6.58
CA THR A 468 0.83 36.12 7.89
C THR A 468 1.96 35.12 7.72
N VAL A 469 1.76 34.11 6.85
CA VAL A 469 2.78 33.09 6.60
C VAL A 469 4.01 33.69 5.91
N LYS A 470 3.83 34.56 4.92
CA LYS A 470 4.93 35.29 4.27
C LYS A 470 5.77 36.06 5.29
N SER A 471 5.13 36.76 6.22
CA SER A 471 5.83 37.50 7.29
C SER A 471 6.56 36.60 8.28
N SER A 472 6.01 35.40 8.56
CA SER A 472 6.70 34.41 9.39
C SER A 472 7.93 33.83 8.68
N ILE A 473 7.78 33.48 7.41
CA ILE A 473 8.84 32.87 6.60
C ILE A 473 9.98 33.86 6.30
N ALA A 474 9.69 35.15 6.18
CA ALA A 474 10.71 36.18 6.01
C ALA A 474 11.74 36.24 7.16
N LYS A 475 11.44 35.64 8.32
CA LYS A 475 12.37 35.51 9.46
C LYS A 475 13.36 34.36 9.29
N ASN A 476 13.17 33.50 8.30
CA ASN A 476 14.05 32.36 8.04
C ASN A 476 15.41 32.85 7.54
N ASN A 477 16.45 32.12 7.94
CA ASN A 477 17.81 32.35 7.49
C ASN A 477 18.34 31.07 6.88
N ILE A 478 18.53 31.08 5.55
CA ILE A 478 18.92 29.89 4.79
C ILE A 478 20.24 29.29 5.25
N LYS A 479 21.23 30.12 5.66
CA LYS A 479 22.51 29.64 6.20
C LYS A 479 22.33 28.90 7.53
N LYS A 480 21.46 29.40 8.41
CA LYS A 480 21.10 28.71 9.66
C LYS A 480 20.34 27.42 9.38
N THR A 481 19.40 27.42 8.44
CA THR A 481 18.66 26.23 8.05
C THR A 481 19.58 25.17 7.47
N ALA A 482 20.48 25.54 6.55
CA ALA A 482 21.46 24.62 5.95
C ALA A 482 22.30 23.90 7.02
N LYS A 483 22.80 24.65 8.01
CA LYS A 483 23.53 24.07 9.15
C LYS A 483 22.66 23.14 9.99
N LEU A 484 21.39 23.50 10.23
CA LEU A 484 20.48 22.72 11.05
C LEU A 484 20.07 21.41 10.37
N THR A 485 19.70 21.48 9.09
CA THR A 485 19.22 20.34 8.30
C THR A 485 20.36 19.46 7.80
N GLY A 486 21.58 19.98 7.74
CA GLY A 486 22.72 19.31 7.10
C GLY A 486 22.68 19.34 5.57
N ILE A 487 21.80 20.17 4.98
CA ILE A 487 21.65 20.33 3.53
C ILE A 487 22.36 21.59 3.08
N SER A 488 23.05 21.56 1.93
CA SER A 488 23.67 22.77 1.37
C SER A 488 22.62 23.79 0.95
N GLN A 489 22.99 25.07 0.97
CA GLN A 489 22.13 26.15 0.47
C GLN A 489 21.75 25.89 -1.00
N ASP A 490 22.72 25.53 -1.84
CA ASP A 490 22.51 25.29 -3.26
C ASP A 490 21.48 24.20 -3.53
N ALA A 491 21.51 23.09 -2.77
CA ALA A 491 20.54 22.01 -2.94
C ALA A 491 19.12 22.42 -2.51
N ILE A 492 18.99 23.29 -1.49
CA ILE A 492 17.69 23.86 -1.08
C ILE A 492 17.15 24.76 -2.19
N GLU A 493 18.00 25.63 -2.76
CA GLU A 493 17.63 26.54 -3.84
C GLU A 493 17.26 25.79 -5.12
N GLU A 494 18.04 24.76 -5.49
CA GLU A 494 17.77 23.89 -6.64
C GLU A 494 16.42 23.17 -6.50
N ALA A 495 16.16 22.56 -5.34
CA ALA A 495 14.88 21.90 -5.09
C ALA A 495 13.70 22.88 -5.16
N ALA A 496 13.86 24.09 -4.61
CA ALA A 496 12.84 25.13 -4.63
C ALA A 496 12.51 25.61 -6.04
N ARG A 497 13.54 25.92 -6.84
CA ARG A 497 13.37 26.37 -8.23
C ARG A 497 12.81 25.27 -9.11
N THR A 498 13.29 24.04 -8.96
CA THR A 498 12.78 22.87 -9.70
C THR A 498 11.30 22.63 -9.43
N TYR A 499 10.88 22.63 -8.16
CA TYR A 499 9.49 22.41 -7.79
C TYR A 499 8.57 23.56 -8.25
N ALA A 500 8.99 24.82 -8.08
CA ALA A 500 8.16 25.98 -8.40
C ALA A 500 8.01 26.25 -9.90
N ASN A 501 9.03 25.93 -10.72
CA ASN A 501 8.98 26.14 -12.17
C ASN A 501 8.24 25.02 -12.93
N ALA A 502 7.85 23.94 -12.26
CA ALA A 502 7.11 22.86 -12.87
C ALA A 502 5.67 23.29 -13.22
N GLU A 503 5.20 22.94 -14.41
CA GLU A 503 3.80 23.15 -14.77
C GLU A 503 2.89 22.30 -13.87
N ASN A 504 3.25 21.03 -13.66
CA ASN A 504 2.55 20.14 -12.73
C ASN A 504 3.55 19.48 -11.77
N ALA A 505 3.38 19.72 -10.47
CA ALA A 505 4.17 19.07 -9.44
C ALA A 505 3.31 18.36 -8.39
N ILE A 506 3.82 17.24 -7.90
CA ILE A 506 3.20 16.46 -6.83
C ILE A 506 4.11 16.35 -5.61
N ILE A 507 3.50 16.23 -4.44
CA ILE A 507 4.17 15.90 -3.19
C ILE A 507 3.68 14.54 -2.69
N LEU A 508 4.58 13.57 -2.55
CA LEU A 508 4.32 12.30 -1.86
C LEU A 508 5.05 12.29 -0.52
N TYR A 509 4.33 11.99 0.55
CA TYR A 509 4.94 11.94 1.88
C TYR A 509 4.41 10.80 2.73
N GLY A 510 5.19 10.38 3.70
CA GLY A 510 4.86 9.25 4.57
C GLY A 510 5.19 9.51 6.03
N ASN A 511 5.54 8.42 6.72
CA ASN A 511 5.77 8.43 8.17
C ASN A 511 7.00 9.24 8.62
N GLY A 512 7.94 9.56 7.71
CA GLY A 512 9.02 10.50 8.01
C GLY A 512 8.56 11.95 8.18
N ILE A 513 7.31 12.25 7.84
CA ILE A 513 6.69 13.57 8.08
C ILE A 513 5.75 13.52 9.28
N THR A 514 4.94 12.47 9.40
CA THR A 514 3.86 12.42 10.40
C THR A 514 4.31 11.94 11.77
N GLN A 515 5.26 11.01 11.87
CA GLN A 515 5.68 10.37 13.12
C GLN A 515 6.80 11.16 13.84
N HIS A 516 6.55 12.47 13.95
CA HIS A 516 7.39 13.46 14.60
C HIS A 516 6.54 14.30 15.55
N ARG A 517 7.18 14.89 16.56
CA ARG A 517 6.55 15.87 17.45
C ARG A 517 5.88 17.03 16.68
N SER A 518 6.48 17.46 15.58
CA SER A 518 5.98 18.52 14.70
C SER A 518 5.12 17.97 13.55
N GLY A 519 4.62 16.73 13.59
CA GLY A 519 3.99 16.10 12.43
C GLY A 519 2.86 16.90 11.78
N ASN A 520 2.03 17.60 12.58
CA ASN A 520 0.97 18.47 12.04
C ASN A 520 1.55 19.70 11.33
N ASP A 521 2.57 20.33 11.93
CA ASP A 521 3.26 21.49 11.35
C ASP A 521 4.03 21.09 10.08
N ASN A 522 4.65 19.89 10.06
CA ASN A 522 5.30 19.34 8.87
C ASN A 522 4.28 19.20 7.71
N VAL A 523 3.12 18.58 7.95
CA VAL A 523 2.09 18.45 6.89
C VAL A 523 1.55 19.81 6.45
N LYS A 524 1.27 20.73 7.38
CA LYS A 524 0.84 22.10 7.05
C LYS A 524 1.85 22.84 6.19
N SER A 525 3.15 22.65 6.44
CA SER A 525 4.20 23.27 5.62
C SER A 525 4.23 22.71 4.20
N LEU A 526 3.98 21.41 4.00
CA LEU A 526 3.82 20.82 2.67
C LEU A 526 2.57 21.36 1.94
N VAL A 527 1.47 21.57 2.68
CA VAL A 527 0.27 22.22 2.12
C VAL A 527 0.58 23.64 1.70
N ASN A 528 1.26 24.42 2.54
CA ASN A 528 1.69 25.78 2.18
C ASN A 528 2.52 25.79 0.89
N LEU A 529 3.48 24.86 0.75
CA LEU A 529 4.29 24.73 -0.46
C LEU A 529 3.43 24.48 -1.70
N ALA A 530 2.51 23.52 -1.64
CA ALA A 530 1.64 23.21 -2.78
C ALA A 530 0.67 24.36 -3.13
N LEU A 531 0.12 25.05 -2.12
CA LEU A 531 -0.73 26.22 -2.30
C LEU A 531 0.03 27.41 -2.92
N LEU A 532 1.27 27.63 -2.47
CA LEU A 532 2.14 28.70 -2.95
C LEU A 532 2.42 28.58 -4.46
N THR A 533 2.55 27.36 -4.95
CA THR A 533 2.84 27.07 -6.37
C THR A 533 1.61 26.75 -7.21
N GLY A 534 0.39 26.86 -6.66
CA GLY A 534 -0.84 26.52 -7.40
C GLY A 534 -0.97 25.04 -7.81
N ASN A 535 -0.26 24.14 -7.12
CA ASN A 535 -0.22 22.70 -7.42
C ASN A 535 -1.33 21.91 -6.68
N ILE A 536 -2.52 22.50 -6.52
CA ILE A 536 -3.71 21.88 -5.93
C ILE A 536 -4.95 22.25 -6.75
N GLY A 537 -5.86 21.30 -6.95
CA GLY A 537 -7.11 21.55 -7.68
C GLY A 537 -7.00 21.41 -9.19
N LYS A 538 -5.96 20.73 -9.68
CA LYS A 538 -5.73 20.41 -11.10
C LYS A 538 -5.18 18.99 -11.25
N GLU A 539 -5.23 18.47 -12.48
CA GLU A 539 -4.66 17.16 -12.81
C GLU A 539 -3.13 17.12 -12.66
N CYS A 540 -2.57 15.92 -12.52
CA CYS A 540 -1.13 15.65 -12.47
C CYS A 540 -0.36 16.40 -11.38
N SER A 541 -1.09 16.90 -10.37
CA SER A 541 -0.59 17.73 -9.27
C SER A 541 -1.11 17.22 -7.92
N GLY A 542 -0.86 17.97 -6.85
CA GLY A 542 -1.47 17.72 -5.55
C GLY A 542 -0.58 17.01 -4.53
N ILE A 543 -1.22 16.52 -3.47
CA ILE A 543 -0.55 15.97 -2.29
C ILE A 543 -1.07 14.55 -2.01
N TYR A 544 -0.12 13.64 -1.80
CA TYR A 544 -0.33 12.20 -1.62
C TYR A 544 0.23 11.73 -0.27
N PRO A 545 -0.58 11.74 0.81
CA PRO A 545 -0.23 11.07 2.06
C PRO A 545 -0.24 9.55 1.88
N LEU A 546 0.94 8.94 1.95
CA LEU A 546 1.17 7.50 1.77
C LEU A 546 0.75 6.67 2.99
N MET A 547 -0.57 6.56 3.21
CA MET A 547 -1.18 5.75 4.28
C MET A 547 -0.70 4.29 4.23
N GLY A 548 -0.55 3.64 5.38
CA GLY A 548 0.04 2.30 5.44
C GLY A 548 -0.93 1.18 5.07
N GLN A 549 -2.06 1.08 5.77
CA GLN A 549 -2.96 -0.08 5.71
C GLN A 549 -3.95 0.00 4.54
N ASN A 550 -4.37 -1.17 4.03
CA ASN A 550 -5.28 -1.33 2.89
C ASN A 550 -6.57 -0.51 2.98
N ASN A 551 -7.09 -0.32 4.20
CA ASN A 551 -8.32 0.41 4.46
C ASN A 551 -8.17 1.50 5.53
N GLY A 552 -6.96 2.03 5.74
CA GLY A 552 -6.73 3.10 6.72
C GLY A 552 -7.58 4.35 6.44
N GLN A 553 -7.69 4.74 5.17
CA GLN A 553 -8.56 5.83 4.72
C GLN A 553 -10.04 5.49 4.97
N GLY A 554 -10.45 4.26 4.69
CA GLY A 554 -11.84 3.82 4.90
C GLY A 554 -12.24 3.79 6.37
N ALA A 555 -11.38 3.33 7.28
CA ALA A 555 -11.64 3.38 8.72
C ALA A 555 -11.90 4.83 9.20
N PHE A 556 -11.09 5.80 8.72
CA PHE A 556 -11.36 7.22 8.96
C PHE A 556 -12.69 7.67 8.35
N ASN A 557 -12.97 7.30 7.11
CA ASN A 557 -14.24 7.64 6.44
C ASN A 557 -15.45 7.08 7.18
N MET A 558 -15.32 5.92 7.82
CA MET A 558 -16.43 5.25 8.49
C MET A 558 -16.70 5.79 9.90
N GLY A 559 -15.84 6.67 10.41
CA GLY A 559 -16.00 7.29 11.73
C GLY A 559 -15.48 6.42 12.87
N ALA A 560 -14.51 5.53 12.60
CA ALA A 560 -13.70 4.88 13.63
C ALA A 560 -12.68 5.87 14.23
N LEU A 561 -13.22 6.98 14.73
CA LEU A 561 -12.52 8.17 15.21
C LEU A 561 -13.27 8.74 16.41
N PRO A 562 -12.58 9.30 17.41
CA PRO A 562 -13.23 9.73 18.65
C PRO A 562 -14.07 11.01 18.51
N ASP A 563 -13.87 11.77 17.43
CA ASP A 563 -14.47 13.09 17.22
C ASP A 563 -15.33 13.21 15.96
N PHE A 564 -15.41 12.14 15.15
CA PHE A 564 -16.23 12.10 13.93
C PHE A 564 -17.11 10.87 13.83
N CYS A 565 -18.37 11.09 13.44
CA CYS A 565 -19.18 10.08 12.78
C CYS A 565 -18.67 9.85 11.33
N THR A 566 -19.25 8.85 10.66
CA THR A 566 -19.03 8.54 9.24
C THR A 566 -19.10 9.81 8.37
N ASP A 567 -18.26 9.88 7.32
CA ASP A 567 -18.09 11.03 6.41
C ASP A 567 -17.51 12.29 7.08
N PHE A 568 -16.63 12.11 8.08
CA PHE A 568 -15.95 13.19 8.81
C PHE A 568 -16.90 14.22 9.46
N GLN A 569 -18.08 13.75 9.87
CA GLN A 569 -19.11 14.61 10.44
C GLN A 569 -18.90 14.75 11.96
N PRO A 570 -18.65 15.95 12.51
CA PRO A 570 -18.26 16.10 13.92
C PRO A 570 -19.34 15.59 14.89
N VAL A 571 -18.95 14.77 15.88
CA VAL A 571 -19.86 14.28 16.92
C VAL A 571 -20.42 15.42 17.80
N SER A 572 -19.69 16.54 17.88
CA SER A 572 -20.11 17.73 18.62
C SER A 572 -21.28 18.47 17.96
N ASP A 573 -21.47 18.31 16.65
CA ASP A 573 -22.55 18.97 15.91
C ASP A 573 -23.91 18.32 16.22
N ILE A 574 -24.84 19.12 16.73
CA ILE A 574 -26.19 18.67 17.09
C ILE A 574 -27.01 18.23 15.87
N THR A 575 -26.83 18.87 14.72
CA THR A 575 -27.53 18.54 13.47
C THR A 575 -27.08 17.19 12.97
N VAL A 576 -25.76 16.94 13.00
CA VAL A 576 -25.18 15.63 12.71
C VAL A 576 -25.74 14.59 13.67
N ARG A 577 -25.67 14.81 15.00
CA ARG A 577 -26.19 13.84 15.96
C ARG A 577 -27.66 13.53 15.74
N LYS A 578 -28.54 14.54 15.60
CA LYS A 578 -29.97 14.32 15.32
C LYS A 578 -30.21 13.48 14.07
N LYS A 579 -29.42 13.66 13.01
CA LYS A 579 -29.50 12.84 11.79
C LYS A 579 -29.18 11.36 12.08
N PHE A 580 -28.07 11.10 12.77
CA PHE A 580 -27.69 9.73 13.11
C PHE A 580 -28.64 9.11 14.15
N GLU A 581 -29.07 9.85 15.18
CA GLU A 581 -30.05 9.41 16.18
C GLU A 581 -31.38 8.98 15.54
N LYS A 582 -31.83 9.68 14.48
CA LYS A 582 -33.04 9.31 13.73
C LYS A 582 -32.90 7.94 13.05
N ILE A 583 -31.74 7.65 12.48
CA ILE A 583 -31.47 6.38 11.77
C ILE A 583 -31.19 5.26 12.76
N TYR A 584 -30.42 5.54 13.82
CA TYR A 584 -30.02 4.57 14.84
C TYR A 584 -31.11 4.34 15.89
N LYS A 585 -32.14 5.19 15.95
CA LYS A 585 -33.25 5.12 16.90
C LYS A 585 -32.78 5.09 18.36
N THR A 586 -31.67 5.77 18.65
CA THR A 586 -31.10 5.90 20.00
C THR A 586 -30.32 7.20 20.12
N LYS A 587 -30.06 7.64 21.35
CA LYS A 587 -29.27 8.84 21.65
C LYS A 587 -27.78 8.59 21.51
N LEU A 588 -27.05 9.60 21.02
CA LEU A 588 -25.61 9.49 20.80
C LEU A 588 -24.81 10.38 21.76
N PRO A 589 -23.62 9.93 22.20
CA PRO A 589 -22.73 10.71 23.04
C PRO A 589 -22.29 12.01 22.34
N LYS A 590 -22.25 13.11 23.11
CA LYS A 590 -21.99 14.47 22.62
C LYS A 590 -20.50 14.87 22.67
N ASN A 591 -19.75 14.31 23.61
CA ASN A 591 -18.37 14.69 23.87
C ASN A 591 -17.43 13.87 23.00
N LYS A 592 -16.29 14.45 22.61
CA LYS A 592 -15.22 13.70 21.94
C LYS A 592 -14.72 12.58 22.85
N GLY A 593 -14.43 11.43 22.26
CA GLY A 593 -13.81 10.31 22.98
C GLY A 593 -12.29 10.44 23.12
N LEU A 594 -11.70 9.39 23.69
CA LEU A 594 -10.26 9.23 23.83
C LEU A 594 -9.63 8.72 22.52
N LYS A 595 -8.46 9.22 22.17
CA LYS A 595 -7.56 8.65 21.16
C LYS A 595 -6.82 7.42 21.72
N ILE A 596 -6.31 6.54 20.87
CA ILE A 596 -5.70 5.26 21.26
C ILE A 596 -4.64 5.39 22.37
N ARG A 597 -3.73 6.37 22.31
CA ARG A 597 -2.76 6.61 23.39
C ARG A 597 -3.40 7.08 24.69
N GLU A 598 -4.45 7.89 24.59
CA GLU A 598 -5.22 8.32 25.77
C GLU A 598 -6.02 7.15 26.36
N MET A 599 -6.42 6.16 25.55
CA MET A 599 -7.01 4.91 26.04
C MET A 599 -6.00 4.11 26.85
N PHE A 600 -4.77 3.93 26.36
CA PHE A 600 -3.71 3.22 27.11
C PHE A 600 -3.27 3.97 28.37
N ASP A 601 -3.15 5.30 28.31
CA ASP A 601 -2.91 6.11 29.51
C ASP A 601 -4.08 6.03 30.50
N GLY A 602 -5.31 6.01 29.98
CA GLY A 602 -6.53 5.83 30.75
C GLY A 602 -6.55 4.48 31.45
N ALA A 603 -6.17 3.40 30.76
CA ALA A 603 -6.06 2.05 31.33
C ALA A 603 -4.97 2.00 32.40
N TYR A 604 -3.79 2.59 32.13
CA TYR A 604 -2.70 2.66 33.10
C TYR A 604 -3.09 3.40 34.39
N LYS A 605 -3.90 4.46 34.26
CA LYS A 605 -4.44 5.27 35.37
C LYS A 605 -5.73 4.70 35.98
N GLY A 606 -6.23 3.57 35.48
CA GLY A 606 -7.46 2.91 35.95
C GLY A 606 -8.76 3.64 35.59
N LYS A 607 -8.74 4.60 34.66
CA LYS A 607 -9.94 5.29 34.12
C LYS A 607 -10.65 4.47 33.04
N VAL A 608 -9.87 3.80 32.18
CA VAL A 608 -10.40 2.80 31.24
C VAL A 608 -10.32 1.44 31.92
N LYS A 609 -11.44 0.72 31.92
CA LYS A 609 -11.64 -0.57 32.59
C LYS A 609 -11.78 -1.71 31.60
N ALA A 610 -12.39 -1.47 30.44
CA ALA A 610 -12.49 -2.47 29.39
C ALA A 610 -11.99 -1.95 28.05
N MET A 611 -11.41 -2.85 27.27
CA MET A 611 -10.97 -2.56 25.91
C MET A 611 -11.40 -3.67 24.94
N TYR A 612 -11.92 -3.27 23.79
CA TYR A 612 -12.21 -4.17 22.68
C TYR A 612 -11.33 -3.83 21.48
N VAL A 613 -10.36 -4.70 21.19
CA VAL A 613 -9.42 -4.56 20.08
C VAL A 613 -9.83 -5.46 18.91
N MET A 614 -10.10 -4.87 17.74
CA MET A 614 -10.43 -5.58 16.51
C MET A 614 -9.32 -5.40 15.47
N GLY A 615 -8.71 -6.50 15.03
CA GLY A 615 -7.79 -6.54 13.89
C GLY A 615 -6.51 -5.71 14.08
N ALA A 616 -6.01 -5.58 15.31
CA ALA A 616 -4.84 -4.78 15.66
C ALA A 616 -3.99 -5.46 16.75
N ASP A 617 -2.68 -5.20 16.75
CA ASP A 617 -1.73 -5.71 17.75
C ASP A 617 -0.96 -4.55 18.41
N PRO A 618 -1.62 -3.72 19.25
CA PRO A 618 -1.00 -2.56 19.88
C PRO A 618 0.24 -2.90 20.69
N LEU A 619 0.34 -4.10 21.28
CA LEU A 619 1.54 -4.50 22.02
C LEU A 619 2.80 -4.58 21.13
N MET A 620 2.64 -4.73 19.81
CA MET A 620 3.74 -4.65 18.85
C MET A 620 3.86 -3.29 18.17
N SER A 621 2.75 -2.59 17.92
CA SER A 621 2.75 -1.38 17.09
C SER A 621 2.91 -0.08 17.85
N GLU A 622 2.48 -0.02 19.11
CA GLU A 622 2.54 1.18 19.95
C GLU A 622 3.96 1.46 20.48
N PRO A 623 4.31 2.73 20.77
CA PRO A 623 5.60 3.09 21.33
C PRO A 623 5.65 2.73 22.82
N ASP A 624 6.85 2.48 23.34
CA ASP A 624 7.05 2.08 24.74
C ASP A 624 6.12 0.90 25.10
N THR A 625 6.37 -0.24 24.44
CA THR A 625 5.56 -1.45 24.61
C THR A 625 5.54 -1.97 26.06
N THR A 626 6.51 -1.58 26.89
CA THR A 626 6.49 -1.83 28.34
C THR A 626 5.31 -1.11 29.01
N ARG A 627 5.05 0.16 28.67
CA ARG A 627 3.87 0.88 29.17
C ARG A 627 2.59 0.21 28.70
N VAL A 628 2.51 -0.19 27.44
CA VAL A 628 1.32 -0.83 26.85
C VAL A 628 1.03 -2.16 27.53
N LYS A 629 2.05 -2.98 27.77
CA LYS A 629 1.93 -4.22 28.55
C LYS A 629 1.37 -3.97 29.95
N LYS A 630 1.88 -2.95 30.66
CA LYS A 630 1.38 -2.57 31.99
C LYS A 630 -0.06 -2.04 31.95
N ALA A 631 -0.44 -1.32 30.89
CA ALA A 631 -1.79 -0.82 30.71
C ALA A 631 -2.79 -1.96 30.46
N LEU A 632 -2.44 -2.92 29.59
CA LEU A 632 -3.26 -4.11 29.33
C LEU A 632 -3.47 -4.94 30.61
N GLY A 633 -2.43 -5.13 31.41
CA GLY A 633 -2.52 -5.86 32.70
C GLY A 633 -3.30 -5.14 33.81
N LYS A 634 -3.76 -3.90 33.58
CA LYS A 634 -4.59 -3.12 34.52
C LYS A 634 -6.05 -3.03 34.11
N LEU A 635 -6.40 -3.53 32.93
CA LEU A 635 -7.80 -3.61 32.50
C LEU A 635 -8.53 -4.65 33.35
N ASP A 636 -9.80 -4.40 33.63
CA ASP A 636 -10.70 -5.36 34.26
C ASP A 636 -11.21 -6.37 33.22
N PHE A 637 -11.25 -5.99 31.93
CA PHE A 637 -11.70 -6.86 30.84
C PHE A 637 -11.11 -6.48 29.46
N LEU A 638 -10.54 -7.45 28.74
CA LEU A 638 -9.96 -7.27 27.41
C LEU A 638 -10.54 -8.27 26.40
N ILE A 639 -11.07 -7.74 25.29
CA ILE A 639 -11.58 -8.53 24.16
C ILE A 639 -10.64 -8.31 22.97
N VAL A 640 -10.20 -9.40 22.33
CA VAL A 640 -9.41 -9.33 21.10
C VAL A 640 -10.08 -10.13 20.00
N GLN A 641 -10.45 -9.46 18.92
CA GLN A 641 -10.93 -10.09 17.69
C GLN A 641 -9.82 -10.04 16.64
N ASP A 642 -9.31 -11.20 16.24
CA ASP A 642 -8.17 -11.30 15.32
C ASP A 642 -8.22 -12.63 14.55
N ILE A 643 -7.40 -12.75 13.51
CA ILE A 643 -7.27 -13.96 12.69
C ILE A 643 -6.19 -14.93 13.24
N PHE A 644 -5.30 -14.43 14.09
CA PHE A 644 -4.21 -15.18 14.74
C PHE A 644 -4.09 -14.81 16.22
N MET A 645 -3.45 -15.68 17.01
CA MET A 645 -3.03 -15.35 18.38
C MET A 645 -1.95 -14.25 18.35
N SER A 646 -2.35 -12.98 18.38
CA SER A 646 -1.45 -11.83 18.41
C SER A 646 -0.79 -11.64 19.79
N ASN A 647 0.21 -10.77 19.88
CA ASN A 647 0.87 -10.49 21.16
C ASN A 647 -0.12 -9.85 22.15
N THR A 648 -1.01 -9.00 21.64
CA THR A 648 -2.12 -8.43 22.42
C THR A 648 -3.14 -9.49 22.82
N ALA A 649 -3.49 -10.44 21.93
CA ALA A 649 -4.45 -11.50 22.22
C ALA A 649 -4.04 -12.40 23.41
N GLN A 650 -2.74 -12.58 23.64
CA GLN A 650 -2.23 -13.36 24.78
C GLN A 650 -2.64 -12.80 26.15
N TYR A 651 -2.99 -11.50 26.22
CA TYR A 651 -3.48 -10.84 27.45
C TYR A 651 -5.01 -10.79 27.52
N ALA A 652 -5.72 -11.21 26.47
CA ALA A 652 -7.16 -11.08 26.40
C ALA A 652 -7.88 -12.02 27.37
N ASP A 653 -9.05 -11.59 27.83
CA ASP A 653 -10.00 -12.42 28.57
C ASP A 653 -10.90 -13.19 27.61
N VAL A 654 -11.20 -12.60 26.44
CA VAL A 654 -11.95 -13.26 25.38
C VAL A 654 -11.29 -13.01 24.03
N ILE A 655 -11.13 -14.07 23.23
CA ILE A 655 -10.64 -14.03 21.86
C ILE A 655 -11.73 -14.46 20.90
N LEU A 656 -11.99 -13.66 19.87
CA LEU A 656 -12.99 -13.92 18.84
C LEU A 656 -12.29 -14.19 17.48
N PRO A 657 -12.42 -15.40 16.91
CA PRO A 657 -11.78 -15.74 15.64
C PRO A 657 -12.46 -15.05 14.46
N ALA A 658 -11.70 -14.23 13.74
CA ALA A 658 -12.19 -13.48 12.59
C ALA A 658 -11.84 -14.13 11.24
N ALA A 659 -12.63 -13.80 10.21
CA ALA A 659 -12.36 -14.14 8.82
C ALA A 659 -11.37 -13.16 8.18
N CYS A 660 -10.43 -13.66 7.37
CA CYS A 660 -9.50 -12.81 6.63
C CYS A 660 -10.13 -12.26 5.34
N PHE A 661 -9.41 -11.39 4.61
CA PHE A 661 -9.94 -10.69 3.43
C PHE A 661 -10.43 -11.62 2.30
N ALA A 662 -9.92 -12.86 2.21
CA ALA A 662 -10.31 -13.84 1.20
C ALA A 662 -11.54 -14.66 1.60
N GLU A 663 -12.01 -14.52 2.84
CA GLU A 663 -13.06 -15.34 3.46
C GLU A 663 -14.36 -14.56 3.68
N LYS A 664 -14.38 -13.28 3.31
CA LYS A 664 -15.49 -12.37 3.54
C LYS A 664 -15.69 -11.39 2.38
N ASP A 665 -16.89 -10.81 2.34
CA ASP A 665 -17.27 -9.75 1.42
C ASP A 665 -17.26 -8.39 2.12
N GLY A 666 -17.16 -7.32 1.33
CA GLY A 666 -17.19 -5.94 1.82
C GLY A 666 -16.46 -5.00 0.89
N THR A 667 -16.05 -3.85 1.43
CA THR A 667 -15.30 -2.84 0.69
C THR A 667 -14.08 -2.32 1.44
N PHE A 668 -13.03 -1.97 0.69
CA PHE A 668 -11.91 -1.16 1.15
C PHE A 668 -11.91 0.18 0.43
N THR A 669 -11.41 1.21 1.09
CA THR A 669 -11.14 2.53 0.55
C THR A 669 -9.64 2.75 0.55
N ASN A 670 -9.06 2.81 -0.65
CA ASN A 670 -7.62 2.91 -0.83
C ASN A 670 -7.12 4.37 -0.68
N ILE A 671 -5.81 4.57 -0.84
CA ILE A 671 -5.12 5.86 -0.72
C ILE A 671 -5.61 6.94 -1.70
N GLU A 672 -6.05 6.57 -2.91
CA GLU A 672 -6.60 7.52 -3.89
C GLU A 672 -8.12 7.70 -3.75
N ARG A 673 -8.67 7.36 -2.56
CA ARG A 673 -10.10 7.48 -2.21
C ARG A 673 -10.99 6.50 -2.96
N ARG A 674 -10.42 5.49 -3.63
CA ARG A 674 -11.21 4.50 -4.38
C ARG A 674 -11.80 3.48 -3.43
N VAL A 675 -13.12 3.43 -3.39
CA VAL A 675 -13.89 2.34 -2.77
C VAL A 675 -13.85 1.15 -3.73
N GLN A 676 -13.38 0.00 -3.26
CA GLN A 676 -13.17 -1.22 -4.03
C GLN A 676 -13.77 -2.43 -3.30
N ARG A 677 -14.30 -3.39 -4.05
CA ARG A 677 -14.93 -4.58 -3.47
C ARG A 677 -13.88 -5.62 -3.08
N ILE A 678 -14.06 -6.25 -1.93
CA ILE A 678 -13.48 -7.56 -1.62
C ILE A 678 -14.58 -8.63 -1.74
N ARG A 679 -14.19 -9.82 -2.18
CA ARG A 679 -15.11 -10.94 -2.41
C ARG A 679 -14.63 -12.17 -1.66
N LYS A 680 -15.57 -12.86 -1.00
CA LYS A 680 -15.32 -14.18 -0.43
C LYS A 680 -14.92 -15.14 -1.55
N THR A 681 -13.82 -15.86 -1.33
CA THR A 681 -13.25 -16.83 -2.27
C THR A 681 -13.06 -18.19 -1.63
N VAL A 682 -12.72 -18.24 -0.34
CA VAL A 682 -12.58 -19.46 0.44
C VAL A 682 -13.39 -19.38 1.74
N GLU A 683 -13.57 -20.51 2.42
CA GLU A 683 -14.25 -20.56 3.71
C GLU A 683 -13.30 -20.23 4.86
N ALA A 684 -13.82 -19.59 5.91
CA ALA A 684 -13.06 -19.31 7.12
C ALA A 684 -12.78 -20.61 7.90
N PRO A 685 -11.67 -20.69 8.67
CA PRO A 685 -11.32 -21.90 9.41
C PRO A 685 -12.27 -22.15 10.59
N GLY A 686 -12.67 -23.42 10.76
CA GLY A 686 -13.49 -23.86 11.89
C GLY A 686 -14.80 -23.09 12.05
N LYS A 687 -14.93 -22.39 13.17
CA LYS A 687 -16.09 -21.56 13.55
C LYS A 687 -15.80 -20.06 13.43
N ALA A 688 -14.71 -19.66 12.78
CA ALA A 688 -14.40 -18.25 12.55
C ALA A 688 -15.51 -17.56 11.73
N LYS A 689 -15.80 -16.30 12.04
CA LYS A 689 -16.86 -15.51 11.40
C LYS A 689 -16.30 -14.23 10.81
N ALA A 690 -16.97 -13.66 9.82
CA ALA A 690 -16.66 -12.31 9.37
C ALA A 690 -16.93 -11.30 10.50
N ASP A 691 -16.07 -10.29 10.62
CA ASP A 691 -16.11 -9.33 11.74
C ASP A 691 -17.48 -8.64 11.88
N TRP A 692 -18.15 -8.36 10.75
CA TRP A 692 -19.48 -7.73 10.75
C TRP A 692 -20.55 -8.63 11.39
N ASN A 693 -20.45 -9.95 11.24
CA ASN A 693 -21.34 -10.90 11.91
C ASN A 693 -21.10 -10.88 13.41
N ILE A 694 -19.82 -10.91 13.81
CA ILE A 694 -19.43 -10.91 15.23
C ILE A 694 -19.97 -9.66 15.95
N ILE A 695 -19.76 -8.49 15.36
CA ILE A 695 -20.24 -7.21 15.92
C ILE A 695 -21.77 -7.17 15.97
N SER A 696 -22.44 -7.64 14.92
CA SER A 696 -23.91 -7.62 14.83
C SER A 696 -24.59 -8.54 15.85
N GLU A 697 -24.07 -9.77 15.98
CA GLU A 697 -24.55 -10.75 16.96
C GLU A 697 -24.31 -10.25 18.38
N LEU A 698 -23.08 -9.79 18.69
CA LEU A 698 -22.75 -9.25 20.01
C LEU A 698 -23.60 -8.02 20.37
N SER A 699 -23.83 -7.12 19.41
CA SER A 699 -24.73 -5.97 19.59
C SER A 699 -26.13 -6.42 20.02
N THR A 700 -26.63 -7.47 19.38
CA THR A 700 -27.96 -8.04 19.67
C THR A 700 -28.00 -8.66 21.07
N CYS A 701 -26.97 -9.42 21.47
CA CYS A 701 -26.83 -9.95 22.85
C CYS A 701 -26.76 -8.83 23.92
N MET A 702 -26.23 -7.66 23.54
CA MET A 702 -26.16 -6.49 24.42
C MET A 702 -27.43 -5.63 24.44
N GLY A 703 -28.48 -6.01 23.70
CA GLY A 703 -29.80 -5.39 23.74
C GLY A 703 -30.05 -4.33 22.66
N TYR A 704 -29.17 -4.22 21.66
CA TYR A 704 -29.39 -3.37 20.49
C TYR A 704 -29.33 -4.23 19.21
N PRO A 705 -30.47 -4.60 18.62
CA PRO A 705 -30.48 -5.47 17.45
C PRO A 705 -29.80 -4.82 16.24
N MET A 706 -28.72 -5.44 15.76
CA MET A 706 -28.08 -5.10 14.48
C MET A 706 -28.28 -6.27 13.52
N ASN A 707 -29.33 -6.20 12.70
CA ASN A 707 -29.69 -7.27 11.78
C ASN A 707 -29.42 -6.84 10.35
N TYR A 708 -28.37 -7.41 9.74
CA TYR A 708 -27.99 -7.20 8.35
C TYR A 708 -27.88 -8.54 7.64
N SER A 709 -28.40 -8.63 6.41
CA SER A 709 -28.32 -9.85 5.59
C SER A 709 -26.97 -10.00 4.89
N SER A 710 -26.26 -8.89 4.67
CA SER A 710 -24.98 -8.86 3.98
C SER A 710 -24.20 -7.57 4.27
N PRO A 711 -22.89 -7.51 3.94
CA PRO A 711 -22.13 -6.26 3.93
C PRO A 711 -22.75 -5.18 3.02
N GLU A 712 -23.39 -5.57 1.91
CA GLU A 712 -24.12 -4.62 1.04
C GLU A 712 -25.25 -3.90 1.79
N ALA A 713 -26.00 -4.62 2.65
CA ALA A 713 -27.04 -4.01 3.46
C ALA A 713 -26.48 -2.98 4.46
N VAL A 714 -25.28 -3.22 5.01
CA VAL A 714 -24.56 -2.25 5.85
C VAL A 714 -24.15 -1.02 5.02
N TRP A 715 -23.64 -1.26 3.81
CA TRP A 715 -23.24 -0.19 2.89
C TRP A 715 -24.43 0.69 2.47
N GLU A 716 -25.61 0.11 2.27
CA GLU A 716 -26.83 0.87 2.01
C GLU A 716 -27.25 1.79 3.18
N GLU A 717 -26.93 1.41 4.42
CA GLU A 717 -27.09 2.33 5.56
C GLU A 717 -26.04 3.44 5.54
N ILE A 718 -24.77 3.11 5.26
CA ILE A 718 -23.66 4.08 5.10
C ILE A 718 -24.04 5.16 4.08
N ARG A 719 -24.56 4.77 2.91
CA ARG A 719 -24.98 5.70 1.84
C ARG A 719 -26.03 6.70 2.32
N LYS A 720 -26.91 6.34 3.27
CA LYS A 720 -27.96 7.23 3.80
C LYS A 720 -27.40 8.28 4.76
N VAL A 721 -26.33 7.97 5.48
CA VAL A 721 -25.72 8.90 6.47
C VAL A 721 -24.57 9.72 5.90
N SER A 722 -23.99 9.30 4.77
CA SER A 722 -22.74 9.82 4.21
C SER A 722 -22.90 10.42 2.80
N PRO A 723 -23.14 11.73 2.69
CA PRO A 723 -23.32 12.42 1.42
C PRO A 723 -22.24 12.16 0.37
N ASN A 724 -20.96 12.08 0.77
CA ASN A 724 -19.87 11.84 -0.20
C ASN A 724 -19.85 10.41 -0.77
N PHE A 725 -20.61 9.49 -0.20
CA PHE A 725 -20.69 8.08 -0.60
C PHE A 725 -22.05 7.70 -1.18
N ALA A 726 -23.04 8.60 -1.15
CA ALA A 726 -24.44 8.32 -1.47
C ALA A 726 -24.66 7.71 -2.87
N GLY A 727 -23.80 8.05 -3.84
CA GLY A 727 -23.83 7.52 -5.20
C GLY A 727 -23.18 6.15 -5.38
N ILE A 728 -22.37 5.68 -4.44
CA ILE A 728 -21.60 4.44 -4.57
C ILE A 728 -22.45 3.28 -4.08
N ASN A 729 -22.85 2.38 -4.97
CA ASN A 729 -23.52 1.12 -4.63
C ASN A 729 -22.68 -0.08 -5.12
N TYR A 730 -22.97 -1.28 -4.62
CA TYR A 730 -22.16 -2.47 -4.91
C TYR A 730 -22.10 -2.83 -6.40
N GLN A 731 -23.21 -2.66 -7.14
CA GLN A 731 -23.26 -2.92 -8.58
C GLN A 731 -22.23 -2.09 -9.35
N ARG A 732 -22.05 -0.82 -8.97
CA ARG A 732 -21.09 0.09 -9.60
C ARG A 732 -19.63 -0.18 -9.24
N LEU A 733 -19.36 -0.99 -8.19
CA LEU A 733 -18.00 -1.32 -7.75
C LEU A 733 -17.36 -2.47 -8.52
N ASN A 734 -18.10 -3.15 -9.40
CA ASN A 734 -17.59 -4.31 -10.13
C ASN A 734 -16.43 -3.95 -11.09
N ASN A 735 -16.36 -2.70 -11.56
CA ASN A 735 -15.36 -2.23 -12.53
C ASN A 735 -14.24 -1.43 -11.86
N GLY A 736 -13.45 -2.10 -11.00
CA GLY A 736 -12.24 -1.52 -10.39
C GLY A 736 -12.48 -0.56 -9.22
N GLY A 737 -13.72 -0.12 -8.98
CA GLY A 737 -14.12 0.73 -7.85
C GLY A 737 -14.23 2.22 -8.18
N ILE A 738 -14.78 3.01 -7.24
CA ILE A 738 -15.12 4.43 -7.46
C ILE A 738 -14.40 5.33 -6.45
N GLN A 739 -13.80 6.41 -6.92
CA GLN A 739 -13.20 7.43 -6.06
C GLN A 739 -14.26 8.36 -5.48
N TRP A 740 -14.33 8.45 -4.15
CA TRP A 740 -15.16 9.44 -3.48
C TRP A 740 -14.48 10.82 -3.52
N PRO A 741 -15.24 11.94 -3.52
CA PRO A 741 -16.70 12.02 -3.45
C PRO A 741 -17.47 11.48 -4.68
N CYS A 742 -18.62 10.85 -4.42
CA CYS A 742 -19.58 10.42 -5.44
C CYS A 742 -20.98 10.59 -4.86
N PRO A 743 -21.57 11.80 -4.94
CA PRO A 743 -22.82 12.14 -4.24
C PRO A 743 -24.08 11.56 -4.89
N LYS A 744 -24.01 11.14 -6.16
CA LYS A 744 -25.15 10.63 -6.94
C LYS A 744 -24.75 9.41 -7.75
N THR A 745 -25.70 8.52 -8.04
CA THR A 745 -25.48 7.27 -8.77
C THR A 745 -25.04 7.47 -10.23
N ASN A 746 -25.34 8.62 -10.82
CA ASN A 746 -24.86 9.02 -12.16
C ASN A 746 -23.52 9.77 -12.14
N HIS A 747 -22.95 10.08 -10.97
CA HIS A 747 -21.67 10.78 -10.87
C HIS A 747 -20.51 9.79 -11.06
N PRO A 748 -19.55 9.99 -11.98
CA PRO A 748 -18.51 9.01 -12.31
C PRO A 748 -17.54 8.72 -11.16
N GLY A 749 -17.51 9.59 -10.15
CA GLY A 749 -16.51 9.63 -9.09
C GLY A 749 -15.61 10.85 -9.27
N THR A 750 -14.75 11.13 -8.31
CA THR A 750 -13.90 12.32 -8.31
C THR A 750 -12.42 11.94 -8.39
N LYS A 751 -11.87 12.01 -9.60
CA LYS A 751 -10.46 11.69 -9.92
C LYS A 751 -9.48 12.55 -9.12
N PHE A 752 -9.68 13.87 -9.12
CA PHE A 752 -8.95 14.80 -8.27
C PHE A 752 -9.88 15.78 -7.57
N LEU A 753 -9.46 16.25 -6.40
CA LEU A 753 -10.23 17.12 -5.54
C LEU A 753 -10.01 18.59 -5.89
N TYR A 754 -10.95 19.43 -5.45
CA TYR A 754 -10.82 20.89 -5.44
C TYR A 754 -10.70 21.54 -6.80
N GLU A 755 -11.20 20.94 -7.89
CA GLU A 755 -11.24 21.61 -9.20
C GLU A 755 -11.90 22.99 -9.09
N LYS A 756 -13.11 23.05 -8.52
CA LYS A 756 -13.93 24.27 -8.45
C LYS A 756 -13.77 25.05 -7.15
N LYS A 757 -13.83 24.37 -6.00
CA LYS A 757 -13.80 25.00 -4.66
C LYS A 757 -13.27 24.06 -3.59
N PHE A 758 -12.76 24.64 -2.50
CA PHE A 758 -12.45 23.89 -1.29
C PHE A 758 -13.71 23.72 -0.44
N PRO A 759 -13.90 22.58 0.26
CA PRO A 759 -14.99 22.40 1.21
C PRO A 759 -15.04 23.47 2.32
N ASN A 760 -13.88 24.01 2.71
CA ASN A 760 -13.78 25.14 3.66
C ASN A 760 -13.97 26.53 2.99
N GLY A 761 -14.37 26.59 1.72
CA GLY A 761 -14.41 27.82 0.93
C GLY A 761 -13.06 28.12 0.27
N MET A 762 -12.13 28.68 1.04
CA MET A 762 -10.75 28.94 0.62
C MET A 762 -9.77 28.02 1.35
N ALA A 763 -8.63 27.71 0.72
CA ALA A 763 -7.56 26.97 1.38
C ALA A 763 -6.78 27.88 2.33
N LYS A 764 -6.40 27.35 3.49
CA LYS A 764 -5.78 28.16 4.54
C LYS A 764 -4.27 27.95 4.62
N PHE A 765 -3.51 29.03 4.40
CA PHE A 765 -2.10 29.06 4.77
C PHE A 765 -1.94 29.01 6.29
N SER A 766 -1.01 28.19 6.77
CA SER A 766 -0.77 27.97 8.21
C SER A 766 0.61 28.42 8.62
N SER A 767 0.74 29.19 9.71
CA SER A 767 2.04 29.43 10.33
C SER A 767 2.56 28.11 10.92
N THR A 768 3.82 27.78 10.64
CA THR A 768 4.44 26.53 11.08
C THR A 768 5.75 26.84 11.77
N ASP A 769 5.96 26.22 12.93
CA ASP A 769 7.17 26.38 13.72
C ASP A 769 7.92 25.06 13.79
N SER A 770 9.23 25.10 13.51
CA SER A 770 10.08 23.93 13.65
C SER A 770 10.29 23.59 15.12
N LYS A 771 9.69 22.48 15.55
CA LYS A 771 9.87 21.92 16.90
C LYS A 771 10.79 20.72 16.81
N LEU A 772 12.05 20.93 17.15
CA LEU A 772 13.04 19.85 17.21
C LEU A 772 12.62 18.75 18.20
N SER A 773 13.14 17.55 17.97
CA SER A 773 12.91 16.43 18.87
C SER A 773 13.37 16.74 20.29
N LEU A 774 12.61 16.21 21.24
CA LEU A 774 12.90 16.34 22.67
C LEU A 774 14.10 15.49 23.08
N GLU A 775 14.34 14.37 22.38
CA GLU A 775 15.47 13.49 22.66
C GLU A 775 16.60 13.81 21.69
N LYS A 776 17.80 14.03 22.25
CA LYS A 776 19.00 14.35 21.48
C LYS A 776 20.04 13.28 21.78
N ALA A 777 20.86 12.96 20.77
CA ALA A 777 22.04 12.15 20.98
C ALA A 777 22.98 12.85 21.97
N ASP A 778 23.58 12.07 22.86
CA ASP A 778 24.53 12.51 23.88
C ASP A 778 25.65 11.47 24.04
N LYS A 779 26.56 11.67 25.01
CA LYS A 779 27.66 10.73 25.25
C LYS A 779 27.21 9.33 25.66
N SER A 780 26.04 9.21 26.30
CA SER A 780 25.49 7.92 26.75
C SER A 780 24.73 7.21 25.62
N TYR A 781 24.06 7.99 24.76
CA TYR A 781 23.29 7.51 23.62
C TYR A 781 23.72 8.27 22.36
N PRO A 782 24.87 7.90 21.74
CA PRO A 782 25.49 8.70 20.69
C PRO A 782 24.81 8.59 19.31
N PHE A 783 23.85 7.68 19.13
CA PHE A 783 23.15 7.45 17.87
C PHE A 783 21.73 8.00 17.90
N ILE A 784 21.21 8.36 16.72
CA ILE A 784 19.77 8.55 16.49
C ILE A 784 19.20 7.30 15.82
N LEU A 785 18.27 6.62 16.49
CA LEU A 785 17.48 5.51 15.98
C LEU A 785 16.23 6.03 15.24
N SER A 786 16.03 5.49 14.04
CA SER A 786 14.80 5.63 13.25
C SER A 786 14.23 4.25 12.91
N THR A 787 12.90 4.12 12.87
CA THR A 787 12.23 2.86 12.49
C THR A 787 11.53 2.97 11.15
N GLY A 788 11.43 1.86 10.41
CA GLY A 788 10.73 1.85 9.14
C GLY A 788 10.28 0.48 8.67
N ARG A 789 9.97 0.40 7.37
CA ARG A 789 9.45 -0.81 6.73
C ARG A 789 10.44 -1.37 5.72
N THR A 790 10.27 -2.65 5.43
CA THR A 790 10.89 -3.37 4.32
C THR A 790 9.83 -3.82 3.33
N LEU A 791 10.26 -4.28 2.15
CA LEU A 791 9.34 -4.80 1.13
C LEU A 791 8.69 -6.14 1.53
N TYR A 792 9.37 -6.97 2.31
CA TYR A 792 9.04 -8.40 2.44
C TYR A 792 8.06 -8.70 3.57
N HIS A 793 8.07 -7.90 4.64
CA HIS A 793 7.16 -8.02 5.77
C HIS A 793 6.19 -6.85 5.86
N PHE A 794 5.04 -7.07 6.51
CA PHE A 794 4.02 -6.05 6.68
C PHE A 794 3.70 -5.80 8.15
N ASN A 795 3.87 -4.54 8.59
CA ASN A 795 3.64 -4.07 9.97
C ASN A 795 4.15 -5.07 11.01
N SER A 796 3.34 -5.59 11.94
CA SER A 796 3.76 -6.51 13.01
C SER A 796 4.18 -7.91 12.53
N GLY A 797 4.11 -8.19 11.23
CA GLY A 797 4.52 -9.46 10.64
C GLY A 797 3.53 -10.60 10.85
N SER A 798 2.37 -10.39 11.47
CA SER A 798 1.41 -11.45 11.83
C SER A 798 1.00 -12.35 10.65
N MET A 799 0.88 -11.80 9.45
CA MET A 799 0.60 -12.57 8.23
C MET A 799 1.87 -12.97 7.49
N THR A 800 2.81 -12.04 7.30
CA THR A 800 3.99 -12.27 6.45
C THR A 800 5.02 -13.21 7.09
N HIS A 801 5.04 -13.38 8.42
CA HIS A 801 5.82 -14.45 9.08
C HIS A 801 5.18 -15.83 8.97
N ARG A 802 4.03 -15.93 8.31
CA ARG A 802 3.34 -17.17 7.96
C ARG A 802 3.27 -17.36 6.45
N ALA A 803 4.15 -16.66 5.72
CA ALA A 803 4.28 -16.74 4.28
C ALA A 803 5.71 -17.14 3.92
N LYS A 804 5.86 -18.27 3.21
CA LYS A 804 7.17 -18.92 2.98
C LYS A 804 8.16 -17.97 2.28
N GLY A 805 7.67 -17.28 1.25
CA GLY A 805 8.46 -16.34 0.45
C GLY A 805 9.02 -15.16 1.24
N SER A 806 8.21 -14.58 2.12
CA SER A 806 8.62 -13.45 2.96
C SER A 806 9.72 -13.86 3.94
N ILE A 807 9.50 -14.97 4.66
CA ILE A 807 10.48 -15.51 5.63
C ILE A 807 11.80 -15.86 4.95
N GLN A 808 11.75 -16.49 3.78
CA GLN A 808 12.96 -16.88 3.05
C GLN A 808 13.80 -15.68 2.61
N LYS A 809 13.15 -14.58 2.17
CA LYS A 809 13.87 -13.38 1.72
C LYS A 809 14.38 -12.53 2.88
N GLN A 810 13.70 -12.54 4.03
CA GLN A 810 14.14 -11.80 5.21
C GLN A 810 13.75 -12.52 6.52
N PRO A 811 14.54 -13.50 6.96
CA PRO A 811 14.18 -14.34 8.11
C PRO A 811 14.33 -13.65 9.47
N TYR A 812 15.17 -12.61 9.57
CA TYR A 812 15.48 -11.92 10.82
C TYR A 812 15.49 -10.40 10.69
N SER A 813 15.39 -9.72 11.84
CA SER A 813 15.58 -8.27 11.93
C SER A 813 17.06 -7.90 11.92
N PHE A 814 17.36 -6.66 11.57
CA PHE A 814 18.70 -6.13 11.55
C PHE A 814 18.73 -4.65 11.96
N VAL A 815 19.89 -4.19 12.43
CA VAL A 815 20.18 -2.76 12.59
C VAL A 815 21.10 -2.34 11.45
N GLU A 816 20.63 -1.37 10.68
CA GLU A 816 21.43 -0.73 9.65
C GLU A 816 22.32 0.34 10.28
N ILE A 817 23.63 0.24 10.04
CA ILE A 817 24.66 1.11 10.61
C ILE A 817 25.67 1.50 9.51
N SER A 818 26.23 2.71 9.59
CA SER A 818 27.24 3.17 8.63
C SER A 818 28.56 2.42 8.83
N GLN A 819 29.34 2.24 7.75
CA GLN A 819 30.68 1.62 7.85
C GLN A 819 31.54 2.31 8.90
N LYS A 820 31.59 3.65 8.87
CA LYS A 820 32.37 4.44 9.83
C LYS A 820 31.99 4.16 11.27
N ASP A 821 30.70 4.08 11.59
CA ASP A 821 30.27 3.82 12.96
C ASP A 821 30.46 2.37 13.38
N ALA A 822 30.38 1.43 12.43
CA ALA A 822 30.69 0.03 12.68
C ALA A 822 32.16 -0.13 13.04
N ASP A 823 33.06 0.54 12.30
CA ASP A 823 34.50 0.57 12.58
C ASP A 823 34.80 1.23 13.94
N ASP A 824 34.16 2.38 14.24
CA ASP A 824 34.30 3.09 15.52
C ASP A 824 33.92 2.22 16.74
N VAL A 825 33.00 1.27 16.55
CA VAL A 825 32.46 0.40 17.62
C VAL A 825 33.05 -1.03 17.57
N GLY A 826 33.77 -1.40 16.50
CA GLY A 826 34.34 -2.73 16.29
C GLY A 826 33.32 -3.81 15.94
N ILE A 827 32.33 -3.48 15.10
CA ILE A 827 31.24 -4.37 14.65
C ILE A 827 31.48 -4.81 13.20
N GLU A 828 31.36 -6.10 12.93
CA GLU A 828 31.38 -6.65 11.57
C GLU A 828 29.96 -6.90 11.02
N ASN A 829 29.84 -6.97 9.69
CA ASN A 829 28.55 -7.20 9.05
C ASN A 829 28.00 -8.61 9.39
N GLY A 830 26.74 -8.69 9.82
CA GLY A 830 26.13 -9.95 10.27
C GLY A 830 26.33 -10.27 11.75
N GLU A 831 27.19 -9.54 12.48
CA GLU A 831 27.39 -9.79 13.90
C GLU A 831 26.16 -9.41 14.73
N MET A 832 25.93 -10.13 15.83
CA MET A 832 24.88 -9.81 16.77
C MET A 832 25.28 -8.61 17.64
N VAL A 833 24.42 -7.59 17.67
CA VAL A 833 24.62 -6.36 18.42
C VAL A 833 23.44 -6.06 19.32
N LYS A 834 23.71 -5.29 20.37
CA LYS A 834 22.71 -4.79 21.31
C LYS A 834 22.43 -3.32 21.00
N VAL A 835 21.16 -2.98 20.80
CA VAL A 835 20.70 -1.59 20.65
C VAL A 835 19.92 -1.21 21.90
N THR A 836 20.42 -0.19 22.60
CA THR A 836 19.89 0.26 23.90
C THR A 836 19.39 1.69 23.81
N THR A 837 18.26 1.95 24.46
CA THR A 837 17.74 3.30 24.71
C THR A 837 17.34 3.44 26.18
N LYS A 838 16.85 4.61 26.60
CA LYS A 838 16.34 4.83 27.98
C LYS A 838 15.19 3.90 28.38
N ARG A 839 14.51 3.28 27.42
CA ARG A 839 13.32 2.44 27.65
C ARG A 839 13.63 0.95 27.73
N GLY A 840 14.80 0.52 27.24
CA GLY A 840 15.16 -0.90 27.18
C GLY A 840 16.21 -1.17 26.12
N HIS A 841 16.39 -2.45 25.80
CA HIS A 841 17.32 -2.90 24.77
C HIS A 841 16.73 -4.05 23.96
N ILE A 842 17.25 -4.24 22.75
CA ILE A 842 16.98 -5.41 21.90
C ILE A 842 18.30 -5.92 21.30
N SER A 843 18.32 -7.17 20.84
CA SER A 843 19.46 -7.78 20.16
C SER A 843 19.08 -8.18 18.74
N LEU A 844 19.93 -7.87 17.78
CA LEU A 844 19.70 -8.14 16.35
C LEU A 844 21.01 -8.09 15.55
N SER A 845 21.00 -8.61 14.33
CA SER A 845 22.16 -8.61 13.43
C SER A 845 22.50 -7.19 12.97
N ALA A 846 23.79 -6.85 12.91
CA ALA A 846 24.27 -5.67 12.21
C ALA A 846 24.16 -5.87 10.69
N ASN A 847 23.75 -4.82 9.99
CA ASN A 847 23.78 -4.72 8.53
C ASN A 847 24.52 -3.43 8.17
N ILE A 848 25.79 -3.55 7.79
CA ILE A 848 26.63 -2.40 7.47
C ILE A 848 26.27 -1.91 6.07
N SER A 849 25.91 -0.63 5.94
CA SER A 849 25.52 -0.05 4.66
C SER A 849 25.90 1.42 4.53
N ASP A 850 25.89 1.91 3.29
CA ASP A 850 26.08 3.33 2.96
C ASP A 850 24.76 4.13 2.93
N ARG A 851 23.63 3.47 3.28
CA ARG A 851 22.28 4.05 3.19
C ARG A 851 21.96 4.97 4.36
N VAL A 852 22.51 4.69 5.54
CA VAL A 852 22.34 5.52 6.75
C VAL A 852 23.53 6.45 6.94
N MET A 853 23.28 7.65 7.46
CA MET A 853 24.35 8.59 7.78
C MET A 853 25.11 8.18 9.06
N PRO A 854 26.38 8.62 9.22
CA PRO A 854 27.09 8.47 10.48
C PRO A 854 26.30 9.00 11.68
N LYS A 855 26.41 8.32 12.82
CA LYS A 855 25.65 8.54 14.07
C LYS A 855 24.13 8.37 13.93
N GLN A 856 23.67 7.69 12.89
CA GLN A 856 22.26 7.27 12.74
C GLN A 856 22.17 5.77 12.53
N VAL A 857 21.12 5.17 13.06
CA VAL A 857 20.81 3.75 12.87
C VAL A 857 19.35 3.54 12.51
N TRP A 858 19.09 2.49 11.75
CA TRP A 858 17.74 2.17 11.30
C TRP A 858 17.35 0.72 11.54
N ILE A 859 16.13 0.48 12.01
CA ILE A 859 15.63 -0.87 12.34
C ILE A 859 14.21 -1.07 11.79
N PRO A 860 13.92 -2.20 11.11
CA PRO A 860 12.56 -2.53 10.72
C PRO A 860 11.74 -3.02 11.92
N PHE A 861 10.47 -2.57 12.03
CA PHE A 861 9.62 -2.93 13.17
C PHE A 861 8.81 -4.22 12.98
N HIS A 862 9.22 -5.08 12.05
CA HIS A 862 8.43 -6.24 11.65
C HIS A 862 8.52 -7.45 12.58
N PHE A 863 9.52 -7.50 13.44
CA PHE A 863 9.98 -8.73 14.09
C PHE A 863 9.68 -8.77 15.58
N ILE A 864 8.96 -9.81 16.02
CA ILE A 864 8.70 -10.08 17.45
C ILE A 864 9.98 -10.47 18.18
N SER A 865 10.94 -11.11 17.49
CA SER A 865 12.25 -11.45 18.05
C SER A 865 13.12 -10.22 18.37
N ALA A 866 12.84 -9.07 17.74
CA ALA A 866 13.53 -7.80 17.99
C ALA A 866 12.49 -6.65 17.96
N PRO A 867 11.65 -6.52 19.01
CA PRO A 867 10.50 -5.63 19.00
C PRO A 867 10.95 -4.19 19.21
N VAL A 868 11.36 -3.52 18.12
CA VAL A 868 11.98 -2.18 18.16
C VAL A 868 11.13 -1.11 18.83
N ASN A 869 9.81 -1.25 18.82
CA ASN A 869 8.92 -0.28 19.47
C ASN A 869 9.04 -0.30 21.01
N LEU A 870 9.71 -1.29 21.60
CA LEU A 870 10.21 -1.22 22.98
C LEU A 870 11.15 -0.03 23.20
N LEU A 871 11.94 0.31 22.16
CA LEU A 871 12.95 1.36 22.21
C LEU A 871 12.39 2.75 21.88
N THR A 872 11.18 2.83 21.33
CA THR A 872 10.60 4.07 20.81
C THR A 872 9.84 4.83 21.88
N LYS A 873 9.68 6.13 21.66
CA LYS A 873 9.21 7.06 22.68
C LYS A 873 7.77 7.53 22.42
N ASP A 874 6.96 7.54 23.49
CA ASP A 874 5.74 8.35 23.55
C ASP A 874 6.02 9.73 24.17
N PRO A 875 5.86 10.84 23.44
CA PRO A 875 6.04 12.19 24.00
C PRO A 875 5.00 12.55 25.09
N CYS A 876 3.86 11.86 25.17
CA CYS A 876 2.86 12.08 26.22
C CYS A 876 3.29 11.59 27.61
N SER A 877 4.31 10.72 27.69
CA SER A 877 4.88 10.24 28.97
C SER A 877 5.63 11.32 29.76
N THR A 878 5.84 12.50 29.19
CA THR A 878 6.53 13.60 29.85
C THR A 878 5.54 14.54 30.56
N SER A 879 5.85 14.95 31.80
CA SER A 879 5.04 15.87 32.63
C SER A 879 4.76 17.24 32.01
N ARG A 880 5.36 17.54 30.84
CA ARG A 880 5.26 18.81 30.11
C ARG A 880 4.25 18.78 28.95
N SER A 881 3.48 17.72 28.79
CA SER A 881 2.55 17.57 27.65
C SER A 881 1.31 18.47 27.72
N ASN A 882 1.06 19.19 28.83
CA ASN A 882 -0.01 20.20 29.02
C ASN A 882 -1.35 19.85 28.33
N GLY A 883 -1.74 18.56 28.32
CA GLY A 883 -3.00 18.12 27.70
C GLY A 883 -3.10 18.28 26.17
N ASN A 884 -2.00 18.50 25.44
CA ASN A 884 -2.06 18.63 23.99
C ASN A 884 -2.10 17.24 23.31
N SER A 885 -3.30 16.73 23.08
CA SER A 885 -3.60 15.42 22.48
C SER A 885 -3.21 15.28 20.99
N ASN A 886 -2.53 16.26 20.39
CA ASN A 886 -2.12 16.26 18.98
C ASN A 886 -0.65 15.84 18.75
N LEU A 887 0.09 15.47 19.79
CA LEU A 887 1.49 15.06 19.69
C LEU A 887 1.60 13.63 19.18
N MET A 888 2.23 13.35 18.04
CA MET A 888 2.48 11.97 17.58
C MET A 888 3.68 11.33 18.27
N PRO A 889 3.73 9.99 18.41
CA PRO A 889 4.95 9.31 18.81
C PRO A 889 6.13 9.61 17.89
N GLU A 890 7.30 9.72 18.50
CA GLU A 890 8.55 9.98 17.78
C GLU A 890 9.22 8.64 17.40
N TYR A 891 8.62 7.90 16.47
CA TYR A 891 9.19 6.64 15.97
C TYR A 891 10.46 6.83 15.14
N LYS A 892 10.66 8.05 14.61
CA LYS A 892 11.75 8.37 13.67
C LYS A 892 12.96 9.02 14.35
N VAL A 893 12.84 9.34 15.65
CA VAL A 893 13.90 10.02 16.41
C VAL A 893 13.91 9.51 17.84
N CYS A 894 14.87 8.63 18.17
CA CYS A 894 15.16 8.17 19.52
C CYS A 894 16.67 8.16 19.74
N ALA A 895 17.19 8.63 20.88
CA ALA A 895 18.61 8.49 21.16
C ALA A 895 18.90 7.03 21.55
N ALA A 896 19.95 6.46 20.96
CA ALA A 896 20.31 5.07 21.11
C ALA A 896 21.82 4.89 21.28
N LYS A 897 22.18 3.72 21.81
CA LYS A 897 23.55 3.21 21.90
C LYS A 897 23.59 1.86 21.19
N VAL A 898 24.61 1.63 20.37
CA VAL A 898 24.85 0.35 19.71
C VAL A 898 26.14 -0.23 20.26
N GLU A 899 26.11 -1.50 20.64
CA GLU A 899 27.23 -2.19 21.27
C GLU A 899 27.34 -3.62 20.74
N LYS A 900 28.57 -4.11 20.61
CA LYS A 900 28.83 -5.52 20.35
C LYS A 900 28.40 -6.37 21.56
N ILE A 901 27.77 -7.51 21.30
CA ILE A 901 27.51 -8.51 22.35
C ILE A 901 28.78 -9.34 22.48
N GLN A 902 29.36 -9.35 23.69
CA GLN A 902 30.55 -10.16 24.01
C GLN A 902 30.21 -11.65 24.07
#